data_AF-A0AB38YLK8-F1
#
_entry.id   AF-A0AB38YLK8-F1
#
_cell.length_a   1.000
_cell.length_b   1.000
_cell.length_c   1.000
_cell.angle_alpha   90.00
_cell.angle_beta   90.00
_cell.angle_gamma   90.00
#
_symmetry.space_group_name_H-M   'P 1'
#
loop_
_entity.id
_entity.type
_entity.pdbx_description
1 polymer ?
#
loop_
_entity_poly.entity_id
_entity_poly.type
_entity_poly.pdbx_seq_one_letter_code
_entity_poly.pdbx_strand_id
1 'polypeptide(L)'
;MGNPIYISQLAFTTGEVSPDVSSRFDLEQYKSALLEAENVVIRPYGAVAKRQGSQYVGQVKYSDKPTRLFEFTTNTNNSFMLEFGDKYIRVWNYGVYTGIEVTTPFTSDILFDLNCSQSGDVMFICSGKYPIQTLSRYSDTDWRLEAYKLTEQPYDTINTDVNSTVTVTGDTIRSSKDLFNADMVGMVMQLGYFVAAVHTKNTGTVVEKKEKRSFMGGFNKWNEYNNINYNVESYSTDQDLAWKFTTHGTWTGTVKLQITTNNGTTWKDYRTYSSNNDYNVTDAGKIEPNAKLRIQSDIKSGECNVDLSILPYTTWGIVEFKEFVDSKTMKINILNGIVENEATSKWKMGSWGRSNGYPKLCTFYQDRFVVAATNKNPNYIWMSRTGDYPNFGVEKVEGTITDDSSITLPVINRKMYEIRHLVPANDLIILTSGNEWIVSGDKTITPTNCNLKTQTQRGALSCEPQFIGNRCVFVQERGGTVRDMGYSYESDNYTGQDLTLFVKTRVRGYLTITSAYAQDPDSIIYYIRNDGEINCLTYIPEQKVYGWSHFVTNGKYLYCESVSEGEQDSLYTLIERTLQGKKVKCIERMVPLYSDDVNVFLDCYVEFKSSNAIDSINIPHLSGQSVQVVIDGKQQPDVVVPDDGLLQLNVSGSNIKIGLPFTSKIRIPSVEMQMQDGTLQGRVATVSRVVLRVYKSFGGKVGRTFGRMDDITLPPNELFTGDKPVILPKMGTNYSTDTSICIKHSDPFPFNLLSITRIVEIGGGLRDVPGL
;
A
#
# COMPACT_ATOMS: atom_id res chain seq x y z
N MET A 1 -8.00 -43.16 47.66
CA MET A 1 -8.26 -41.93 46.88
C MET A 1 -6.99 -41.11 46.95
N GLY A 2 -6.38 -40.79 45.80
CA GLY A 2 -5.17 -39.95 45.78
C GLY A 2 -5.48 -38.52 46.22
N ASN A 3 -4.48 -37.83 46.75
CA ASN A 3 -4.61 -36.41 47.07
C ASN A 3 -4.93 -35.62 45.79
N PRO A 4 -5.81 -34.60 45.85
CA PRO A 4 -6.12 -33.77 44.69
C PRO A 4 -4.87 -33.04 44.21
N ILE A 5 -4.66 -33.04 42.89
CA ILE A 5 -3.52 -32.40 42.22
C ILE A 5 -3.98 -31.05 41.64
N TYR A 6 -3.18 -30.02 41.83
CA TYR A 6 -3.44 -28.67 41.32
C TYR A 6 -2.64 -28.48 40.03
N ILE A 7 -3.35 -28.26 38.93
CA ILE A 7 -2.73 -28.15 37.61
C ILE A 7 -3.12 -26.81 37.00
N SER A 8 -2.13 -25.93 36.87
CA SER A 8 -2.31 -24.54 36.45
C SER A 8 -1.93 -24.34 34.99
N GLN A 9 -2.78 -23.62 34.27
CA GLN A 9 -2.45 -23.00 32.99
C GLN A 9 -2.31 -21.50 33.24
N LEU A 10 -1.07 -21.01 33.08
CA LEU A 10 -0.65 -19.69 33.54
C LEU A 10 -0.73 -18.61 32.46
N ALA A 11 -0.95 -19.00 31.20
CA ALA A 11 -1.04 -18.10 30.07
C ALA A 11 -1.87 -18.72 28.93
N PHE A 12 -2.26 -17.88 27.98
CA PHE A 12 -3.08 -18.21 26.81
C PHE A 12 -2.46 -17.72 25.49
N THR A 13 -1.14 -17.47 25.47
CA THR A 13 -0.38 -16.85 24.36
C THR A 13 -0.40 -17.61 23.03
N THR A 14 -0.69 -18.93 23.03
CA THR A 14 -0.88 -19.69 21.78
C THR A 14 -2.24 -19.38 21.15
N GLY A 15 -3.22 -18.99 21.96
CA GLY A 15 -4.59 -18.75 21.49
C GLY A 15 -5.27 -20.02 20.99
N GLU A 16 -6.21 -19.86 20.07
CA GLU A 16 -7.03 -20.94 19.53
C GLU A 16 -6.25 -21.92 18.66
N VAL A 17 -6.46 -23.22 18.89
CA VAL A 17 -5.86 -24.30 18.12
C VAL A 17 -6.92 -25.21 17.48
N SER A 18 -6.57 -25.79 16.34
CA SER A 18 -7.43 -26.68 15.56
C SER A 18 -7.61 -28.04 16.25
N PRO A 19 -8.75 -28.72 16.03
CA PRO A 19 -8.98 -30.08 16.53
C PRO A 19 -7.87 -31.09 16.15
N ASP A 20 -7.24 -30.95 14.99
CA ASP A 20 -6.17 -31.85 14.55
C ASP A 20 -4.92 -31.81 15.46
N VAL A 21 -4.71 -30.71 16.18
CA VAL A 21 -3.59 -30.52 17.11
C VAL A 21 -4.05 -30.35 18.56
N SER A 22 -5.36 -30.44 18.83
CA SER A 22 -5.96 -30.19 20.15
C SER A 22 -5.61 -31.23 21.21
N SER A 23 -4.90 -32.29 20.84
CA SER A 23 -4.43 -33.34 21.76
C SER A 23 -2.93 -33.59 21.65
N ARG A 24 -2.19 -32.69 20.99
CA ARG A 24 -0.73 -32.73 20.87
C ARG A 24 -0.08 -32.07 22.09
N PHE A 25 -0.26 -32.70 23.25
CA PHE A 25 0.28 -32.23 24.53
C PHE A 25 1.82 -32.26 24.60
N ASP A 26 2.47 -32.96 23.68
CA ASP A 26 3.92 -32.94 23.49
C ASP A 26 4.43 -31.59 22.97
N LEU A 27 3.57 -30.80 22.34
CA LEU A 27 3.91 -29.45 21.87
C LEU A 27 3.91 -28.46 23.04
N GLU A 28 4.94 -27.63 23.12
CA GLU A 28 5.05 -26.58 24.13
C GLU A 28 3.86 -25.61 24.10
N GLN A 29 3.36 -25.33 22.90
CA GLN A 29 2.21 -24.47 22.61
C GLN A 29 0.93 -24.95 23.29
N TYR A 30 0.78 -26.26 23.54
CA TYR A 30 -0.41 -26.81 24.20
C TYR A 30 -0.64 -26.20 25.60
N LYS A 31 0.45 -25.87 26.32
CA LYS A 31 0.39 -25.31 27.68
C LYS A 31 -0.28 -23.94 27.75
N SER A 32 -0.34 -23.21 26.63
CA SER A 32 -1.00 -21.90 26.54
C SER A 32 -2.07 -21.85 25.44
N ALA A 33 -2.55 -23.01 24.99
CA ALA A 33 -3.57 -23.12 23.95
C ALA A 33 -4.99 -22.99 24.51
N LEU A 34 -5.90 -22.63 23.61
CA LEU A 34 -7.35 -22.66 23.78
C LEU A 34 -7.93 -23.53 22.66
N LEU A 35 -8.96 -24.31 22.96
CA LEU A 35 -9.73 -25.05 21.96
C LEU A 35 -10.78 -24.18 21.27
N GLU A 36 -11.18 -23.08 21.91
CA GLU A 36 -12.13 -22.10 21.37
C GLU A 36 -11.83 -20.74 22.02
N ALA A 37 -11.68 -19.70 21.21
CA ALA A 37 -11.44 -18.32 21.63
C ALA A 37 -12.36 -17.37 20.84
N GLU A 38 -13.68 -17.54 21.02
CA GLU A 38 -14.72 -16.74 20.36
C GLU A 38 -14.99 -15.45 21.14
N ASN A 39 -14.96 -14.30 20.45
CA ASN A 39 -15.17 -12.96 20.98
C ASN A 39 -14.27 -12.63 22.18
N VAL A 40 -13.00 -13.03 22.09
CA VAL A 40 -11.97 -12.71 23.07
C VAL A 40 -10.70 -12.26 22.38
N VAL A 41 -9.90 -11.47 23.07
CA VAL A 41 -8.57 -11.03 22.67
C VAL A 41 -7.52 -11.77 23.50
N ILE A 42 -6.50 -12.29 22.83
CA ILE A 42 -5.31 -12.82 23.51
C ILE A 42 -4.36 -11.65 23.78
N ARG A 43 -4.13 -11.31 25.05
CA ARG A 43 -3.25 -10.21 25.41
C ARG A 43 -1.78 -10.64 25.29
N PRO A 44 -0.85 -9.74 24.94
CA PRO A 44 0.59 -9.97 24.91
C PRO A 44 1.15 -10.68 26.14
N TYR A 45 0.69 -10.25 27.32
CA TYR A 45 1.15 -10.75 28.62
C TYR A 45 0.53 -12.11 29.01
N GLY A 46 -0.23 -12.73 28.11
CA GLY A 46 -0.75 -14.09 28.24
C GLY A 46 -2.14 -14.20 28.84
N ALA A 47 -2.82 -13.11 29.14
CA ALA A 47 -4.22 -13.13 29.57
C ALA A 47 -5.18 -13.31 28.38
N VAL A 48 -6.38 -13.86 28.62
CA VAL A 48 -7.47 -13.87 27.65
C VAL A 48 -8.60 -12.97 28.16
N ALA A 49 -8.95 -11.96 27.37
CA ALA A 49 -9.92 -10.94 27.74
C ALA A 49 -11.13 -10.96 26.79
N LYS A 50 -12.32 -10.64 27.29
CA LYS A 50 -13.50 -10.35 26.47
C LYS A 50 -13.12 -9.26 25.45
N ARG A 51 -13.46 -9.45 24.17
CA ARG A 51 -13.18 -8.43 23.15
C ARG A 51 -13.90 -7.12 23.47
N GLN A 52 -13.35 -6.01 23.02
CA GLN A 52 -13.98 -4.70 23.10
C GLN A 52 -15.36 -4.67 22.43
N GLY A 53 -16.22 -3.78 22.93
CA GLY A 53 -17.49 -3.45 22.27
C GLY A 53 -17.27 -2.64 20.99
N SER A 54 -18.29 -2.61 20.13
CA SER A 54 -18.27 -1.83 18.89
C SER A 54 -19.27 -0.66 18.96
N GLN A 55 -18.75 0.56 18.96
CA GLN A 55 -19.53 1.78 19.00
C GLN A 55 -20.14 2.04 17.62
N TYR A 56 -21.45 2.21 17.53
CA TYR A 56 -22.10 2.68 16.32
C TYR A 56 -21.74 4.16 16.08
N VAL A 57 -21.04 4.45 14.99
CA VAL A 57 -20.63 5.81 14.62
C VAL A 57 -21.46 6.39 13.46
N GLY A 58 -21.99 5.52 12.60
CA GLY A 58 -22.89 5.95 11.53
C GLY A 58 -23.20 4.86 10.52
N GLN A 59 -23.98 5.21 9.50
CA GLN A 59 -24.28 4.36 8.35
C GLN A 59 -23.61 4.92 7.11
N VAL A 60 -23.13 4.04 6.23
CA VAL A 60 -22.60 4.46 4.92
C VAL A 60 -23.71 5.10 4.08
N LYS A 61 -23.33 6.00 3.16
CA LYS A 61 -24.29 6.72 2.30
C LYS A 61 -25.18 5.78 1.48
N TYR A 62 -24.57 4.77 0.84
CA TYR A 62 -25.24 3.83 -0.04
C TYR A 62 -25.01 2.40 0.43
N SER A 63 -25.91 1.88 1.27
CA SER A 63 -25.77 0.52 1.84
C SER A 63 -25.86 -0.60 0.81
N ASP A 64 -26.42 -0.34 -0.37
CA ASP A 64 -26.52 -1.26 -1.51
C ASP A 64 -25.24 -1.33 -2.35
N LYS A 65 -24.28 -0.41 -2.16
CA LYS A 65 -23.04 -0.31 -2.93
C LYS A 65 -21.80 -0.68 -2.10
N PRO A 66 -20.68 -1.09 -2.73
CA PRO A 66 -19.43 -1.31 -2.03
C PRO A 66 -18.93 -0.04 -1.32
N THR A 67 -18.18 -0.23 -0.23
CA THR A 67 -17.59 0.86 0.54
C THR A 67 -16.27 0.34 1.13
N ARG A 68 -15.26 1.20 1.16
CA ARG A 68 -13.95 0.90 1.73
C ARG A 68 -13.55 2.01 2.70
N LEU A 69 -12.81 1.64 3.73
CA LEU A 69 -12.29 2.58 4.71
C LEU A 69 -10.78 2.76 4.49
N PHE A 70 -10.28 3.96 4.72
CA PHE A 70 -8.84 4.25 4.71
C PHE A 70 -8.49 5.22 5.83
N GLU A 71 -7.32 5.06 6.42
CA GLU A 71 -6.75 6.04 7.34
C GLU A 71 -6.12 7.21 6.56
N PHE A 72 -6.25 8.43 7.09
CA PHE A 72 -5.48 9.58 6.66
C PHE A 72 -4.81 10.24 7.88
N THR A 73 -3.49 10.07 8.00
CA THR A 73 -2.71 10.53 9.16
C THR A 73 -2.24 11.97 8.97
N THR A 74 -2.55 12.87 9.90
CA THR A 74 -2.19 14.30 9.74
C THR A 74 -0.96 14.70 10.50
N ASN A 75 -0.85 14.22 11.73
CA ASN A 75 0.32 14.36 12.58
C ASN A 75 0.42 13.11 13.46
N THR A 76 1.44 13.06 14.31
CA THR A 76 1.57 11.98 15.28
C THR A 76 0.29 11.89 16.11
N ASN A 77 -0.36 10.72 16.08
CA ASN A 77 -1.52 10.39 16.90
C ASN A 77 -2.84 11.09 16.54
N ASN A 78 -2.96 11.73 15.38
CA ASN A 78 -4.24 12.25 14.89
C ASN A 78 -4.48 11.87 13.42
N SER A 79 -5.40 10.95 13.23
CA SER A 79 -5.81 10.46 11.92
C SER A 79 -7.31 10.63 11.71
N PHE A 80 -7.69 10.87 10.46
CA PHE A 80 -9.06 10.83 10.01
C PHE A 80 -9.37 9.45 9.44
N MET A 81 -10.61 8.99 9.64
CA MET A 81 -11.13 7.84 8.91
C MET A 81 -11.86 8.34 7.67
N LEU A 82 -11.48 7.81 6.50
CA LEU A 82 -12.08 8.13 5.22
C LEU A 82 -13.01 7.00 4.77
N GLU A 83 -14.27 7.33 4.48
CA GLU A 83 -15.25 6.42 3.89
C GLU A 83 -15.29 6.64 2.37
N PHE A 84 -14.70 5.72 1.61
CA PHE A 84 -14.72 5.70 0.16
C PHE A 84 -15.94 4.92 -0.33
N GLY A 85 -16.83 5.59 -1.06
CA GLY A 85 -18.00 4.97 -1.68
C GLY A 85 -18.17 5.39 -3.15
N ASP A 86 -19.29 5.00 -3.75
CA ASP A 86 -19.57 5.25 -5.18
C ASP A 86 -19.63 6.74 -5.48
N LYS A 87 -18.55 7.26 -6.08
CA LYS A 87 -18.31 8.65 -6.45
C LYS A 87 -18.21 9.65 -5.29
N TYR A 88 -17.88 9.18 -4.08
CA TYR A 88 -17.67 10.06 -2.94
C TYR A 88 -16.60 9.55 -1.96
N ILE A 89 -16.01 10.49 -1.21
CA ILE A 89 -15.25 10.24 0.01
C ILE A 89 -15.86 11.08 1.13
N ARG A 90 -16.13 10.48 2.29
CA ARG A 90 -16.57 11.18 3.50
C ARG A 90 -15.49 11.14 4.57
N VAL A 91 -15.35 12.22 5.31
CA VAL A 91 -14.31 12.38 6.33
C VAL A 91 -14.93 12.24 7.72
N TRP A 92 -14.35 11.39 8.55
CA TRP A 92 -14.76 11.11 9.92
C TRP A 92 -13.59 11.38 10.87
N ASN A 93 -13.89 11.89 12.06
CA ASN A 93 -12.91 12.21 13.08
C ASN A 93 -13.40 11.72 14.45
N TYR A 94 -12.61 10.88 15.14
CA TYR A 94 -12.98 10.27 16.44
C TYR A 94 -14.42 9.70 16.46
N GLY A 95 -14.82 8.99 15.40
CA GLY A 95 -16.15 8.39 15.27
C GLY A 95 -17.28 9.38 14.95
N VAL A 96 -16.96 10.63 14.58
CA VAL A 96 -17.96 11.65 14.22
C VAL A 96 -17.81 12.04 12.75
N TYR A 97 -18.91 12.02 12.00
CA TYR A 97 -18.90 12.53 10.64
C TYR A 97 -18.69 14.05 10.64
N THR A 98 -17.67 14.52 9.94
CA THR A 98 -17.30 15.94 9.92
C THR A 98 -18.23 16.82 9.08
N GLY A 99 -19.15 16.22 8.31
CA GLY A 99 -19.97 16.92 7.33
C GLY A 99 -19.29 17.12 5.96
N ILE A 100 -18.04 16.69 5.81
CA ILE A 100 -17.27 16.85 4.57
C ILE A 100 -17.52 15.67 3.64
N GLU A 101 -17.85 15.98 2.38
CA GLU A 101 -18.01 15.00 1.32
C GLU A 101 -17.30 15.49 0.06
N VAL A 102 -16.30 14.74 -0.41
CA VAL A 102 -15.53 15.03 -1.62
C VAL A 102 -16.06 14.17 -2.75
N THR A 103 -16.37 14.77 -3.90
CA THR A 103 -16.81 14.03 -5.09
C THR A 103 -15.62 13.33 -5.74
N THR A 104 -15.80 12.08 -6.18
CA THR A 104 -14.74 11.28 -6.80
C THR A 104 -15.17 10.66 -8.13
N PRO A 105 -14.24 10.30 -9.02
CA PRO A 105 -14.56 9.55 -10.23
C PRO A 105 -14.79 8.05 -9.95
N PHE A 106 -14.47 7.57 -8.74
CA PHE A 106 -14.41 6.15 -8.42
C PHE A 106 -15.80 5.51 -8.41
N THR A 107 -15.98 4.51 -9.25
CA THR A 107 -17.23 3.76 -9.39
C THR A 107 -17.19 2.49 -8.54
N SER A 108 -18.37 1.98 -8.20
CA SER A 108 -18.56 0.79 -7.35
C SER A 108 -17.72 -0.44 -7.75
N ASP A 109 -17.45 -0.62 -9.04
CA ASP A 109 -16.69 -1.76 -9.57
C ASP A 109 -15.21 -1.78 -9.20
N ILE A 110 -14.63 -0.64 -8.80
CA ILE A 110 -13.19 -0.52 -8.50
C ILE A 110 -12.88 -0.17 -7.03
N LEU A 111 -13.88 -0.02 -6.16
CA LEU A 111 -13.67 0.43 -4.79
C LEU A 111 -12.78 -0.53 -3.96
N PHE A 112 -12.90 -1.83 -4.19
CA PHE A 112 -12.04 -2.83 -3.55
C PHE A 112 -10.64 -2.94 -4.18
N ASP A 113 -10.43 -2.37 -5.37
CA ASP A 113 -9.14 -2.36 -6.08
C ASP A 113 -8.32 -1.09 -5.83
N LEU A 114 -8.87 -0.12 -5.07
CA LEU A 114 -8.16 1.12 -4.75
C LEU A 114 -6.88 0.84 -3.96
N ASN A 115 -5.81 1.55 -4.28
CA ASN A 115 -4.59 1.54 -3.48
C ASN A 115 -4.23 2.96 -3.13
N CYS A 116 -4.02 3.21 -1.83
CA CYS A 116 -3.74 4.52 -1.29
C CYS A 116 -2.34 4.53 -0.69
N SER A 117 -1.55 5.54 -1.02
CA SER A 117 -0.27 5.82 -0.38
C SER A 117 -0.22 7.29 0.00
N GLN A 118 0.06 7.57 1.28
CA GLN A 118 0.08 8.93 1.79
C GLN A 118 1.51 9.45 1.93
N SER A 119 1.72 10.72 1.61
CA SER A 119 2.93 11.47 1.91
C SER A 119 2.53 12.85 2.42
N GLY A 120 2.71 13.08 3.73
CA GLY A 120 2.23 14.29 4.41
C GLY A 120 0.72 14.49 4.22
N ASP A 121 0.29 15.70 3.90
CA ASP A 121 -1.13 16.04 3.66
C ASP A 121 -1.67 15.65 2.26
N VAL A 122 -1.01 14.74 1.55
CA VAL A 122 -1.45 14.27 0.23
C VAL A 122 -1.52 12.75 0.18
N MET A 123 -2.70 12.22 -0.14
CA MET A 123 -2.93 10.81 -0.42
C MET A 123 -3.01 10.57 -1.92
N PHE A 124 -2.13 9.72 -2.44
CA PHE A 124 -2.08 9.27 -3.82
C PHE A 124 -2.94 8.02 -3.95
N ILE A 125 -3.85 8.01 -4.93
CA ILE A 125 -4.85 6.97 -5.11
C ILE A 125 -4.72 6.38 -6.51
N CYS A 126 -4.35 5.11 -6.55
CA CYS A 126 -4.31 4.30 -7.76
C CYS A 126 -5.56 3.41 -7.84
N SER A 127 -6.13 3.25 -9.04
CA SER A 127 -7.40 2.52 -9.23
C SER A 127 -7.36 1.51 -10.38
N GLY A 128 -6.28 1.48 -11.18
CA GLY A 128 -6.22 0.69 -12.40
C GLY A 128 -7.05 1.24 -13.58
N LYS A 129 -8.09 2.03 -13.32
CA LYS A 129 -9.10 2.46 -14.31
C LYS A 129 -9.08 3.96 -14.61
N TYR A 130 -8.82 4.79 -13.61
CA TYR A 130 -8.72 6.24 -13.73
C TYR A 130 -7.27 6.70 -13.56
N PRO A 131 -6.90 7.90 -14.09
CA PRO A 131 -5.62 8.53 -13.76
C PRO A 131 -5.40 8.56 -12.25
N ILE A 132 -4.14 8.49 -11.82
CA ILE A 132 -3.77 8.63 -10.41
C ILE A 132 -4.44 9.89 -9.87
N GLN A 133 -5.15 9.78 -8.74
CA GLN A 133 -5.77 10.93 -8.08
C GLN A 133 -4.96 11.30 -6.84
N THR A 134 -4.99 12.57 -6.46
CA THR A 134 -4.45 13.07 -5.20
C THR A 134 -5.60 13.67 -4.38
N LEU A 135 -5.82 13.12 -3.19
CA LEU A 135 -6.65 13.73 -2.16
C LEU A 135 -5.74 14.55 -1.24
N SER A 136 -5.89 15.87 -1.28
CA SER A 136 -5.09 16.82 -0.49
C SER A 136 -5.93 17.47 0.61
N ARG A 137 -5.38 17.49 1.82
CA ARG A 137 -5.95 18.21 2.97
C ARG A 137 -5.24 19.56 3.12
N TYR A 138 -5.97 20.66 2.93
CA TYR A 138 -5.44 22.02 3.18
C TYR A 138 -5.77 22.52 4.60
N SER A 139 -6.85 21.99 5.18
CA SER A 139 -7.24 22.15 6.58
C SER A 139 -8.17 21.00 6.97
N ASP A 140 -8.55 20.90 8.24
CA ASP A 140 -9.56 19.92 8.69
C ASP A 140 -10.89 20.03 7.94
N THR A 141 -11.18 21.19 7.36
CA THR A 141 -12.44 21.49 6.66
C THR A 141 -12.31 21.65 5.14
N ASP A 142 -11.08 21.60 4.59
CA ASP A 142 -10.82 21.84 3.15
C ASP A 142 -10.03 20.67 2.56
N TRP A 143 -10.76 19.81 1.86
CA TRP A 143 -10.26 18.60 1.22
C TRP A 143 -10.57 18.66 -0.28
N ARG A 144 -9.57 18.37 -1.12
CA ARG A 144 -9.69 18.47 -2.57
C ARG A 144 -9.14 17.22 -3.23
N LEU A 145 -9.89 16.70 -4.20
CA LEU A 145 -9.46 15.61 -5.07
C LEU A 145 -9.13 16.16 -6.45
N GLU A 146 -7.93 15.91 -6.94
CA GLU A 146 -7.50 16.30 -8.28
C GLU A 146 -6.77 15.14 -8.97
N ALA A 147 -6.75 15.13 -10.30
CA ALA A 147 -5.89 14.21 -11.03
C ALA A 147 -4.43 14.59 -10.84
N TYR A 148 -3.58 13.63 -10.51
CA TYR A 148 -2.15 13.82 -10.35
C TYR A 148 -1.53 14.22 -11.69
N LYS A 149 -0.90 15.40 -11.73
CA LYS A 149 -0.31 15.96 -12.95
C LYS A 149 1.12 15.45 -13.11
N LEU A 150 1.32 14.62 -14.12
CA LEU A 150 2.64 14.16 -14.54
C LEU A 150 3.32 15.22 -15.39
N THR A 151 4.60 15.49 -15.13
CA THR A 151 5.44 16.32 -15.99
C THR A 151 5.91 15.53 -17.21
N GLU A 152 6.13 14.22 -17.03
CA GLU A 152 6.47 13.29 -18.11
C GLU A 152 5.89 11.91 -17.78
N GLN A 153 5.26 11.25 -18.77
CA GLN A 153 4.71 9.90 -18.60
C GLN A 153 5.74 8.84 -18.97
N PRO A 154 5.64 7.60 -18.45
CA PRO A 154 6.43 6.50 -18.98
C PRO A 154 5.92 6.10 -20.37
N TYR A 155 6.83 5.71 -21.25
CA TYR A 155 6.53 5.27 -22.60
C TYR A 155 6.86 3.80 -22.81
N ASP A 156 6.07 3.15 -23.65
CA ASP A 156 6.35 1.82 -24.18
C ASP A 156 7.58 1.88 -25.11
N THR A 157 8.01 0.70 -25.58
CA THR A 157 9.14 0.57 -26.51
C THR A 157 8.92 1.36 -27.79
N ILE A 158 9.99 1.94 -28.33
CA ILE A 158 9.97 2.64 -29.62
C ILE A 158 9.47 1.73 -30.75
N ASN A 159 8.65 2.30 -31.63
CA ASN A 159 8.21 1.63 -32.84
C ASN A 159 9.42 1.16 -33.68
N THR A 160 9.40 -0.10 -34.06
CA THR A 160 10.43 -0.74 -34.89
C THR A 160 10.00 -0.90 -36.35
N ASP A 161 8.72 -0.72 -36.67
CA ASP A 161 8.22 -0.79 -38.04
C ASP A 161 8.40 0.56 -38.75
N VAL A 162 9.42 0.63 -39.59
CA VAL A 162 9.74 1.82 -40.39
C VAL A 162 8.62 2.28 -41.34
N ASN A 163 7.67 1.40 -41.66
CA ASN A 163 6.53 1.74 -42.53
C ASN A 163 5.32 2.26 -41.75
N SER A 164 5.32 2.14 -40.42
CA SER A 164 4.30 2.71 -39.55
C SER A 164 4.71 4.12 -39.16
N THR A 165 4.29 5.09 -39.97
CA THR A 165 4.63 6.50 -39.79
C THR A 165 3.44 7.29 -39.27
N VAL A 166 3.74 8.38 -38.59
CA VAL A 166 2.76 9.37 -38.15
C VAL A 166 3.17 10.76 -38.61
N THR A 167 2.18 11.59 -38.95
CA THR A 167 2.36 12.97 -39.39
C THR A 167 1.39 13.86 -38.64
N VAL A 168 1.88 14.96 -38.09
CA VAL A 168 1.07 15.99 -37.41
C VAL A 168 0.83 17.16 -38.34
N THR A 169 -0.43 17.55 -38.52
CA THR A 169 -0.84 18.73 -39.28
C THR A 169 -1.86 19.51 -38.44
N GLY A 170 -1.42 20.63 -37.85
CA GLY A 170 -2.23 21.41 -36.92
C GLY A 170 -2.66 20.57 -35.71
N ASP A 171 -3.97 20.49 -35.46
CA ASP A 171 -4.57 19.75 -34.35
C ASP A 171 -4.83 18.27 -34.65
N THR A 172 -4.27 17.74 -35.75
CA THR A 172 -4.61 16.39 -36.25
C THR A 172 -3.35 15.57 -36.48
N ILE A 173 -3.31 14.36 -35.94
CA ILE A 173 -2.30 13.35 -36.25
C ILE A 173 -2.89 12.29 -37.18
N ARG A 174 -2.12 11.92 -38.22
CA ARG A 174 -2.46 10.85 -39.17
C ARG A 174 -1.40 9.76 -39.15
N SER A 175 -1.83 8.50 -39.13
CA SER A 175 -0.97 7.33 -39.25
C SER A 175 -1.09 6.68 -40.63
N SER A 176 0.01 6.11 -41.13
CA SER A 176 0.00 5.32 -42.37
C SER A 176 -0.76 3.99 -42.25
N LYS A 177 -0.86 3.46 -41.01
CA LYS A 177 -1.51 2.19 -40.67
C LYS A 177 -2.61 2.41 -39.64
N ASP A 178 -3.45 1.39 -39.45
CA ASP A 178 -4.44 1.40 -38.37
C ASP A 178 -3.70 1.34 -37.03
N LEU A 179 -3.81 2.43 -36.27
CA LEU A 179 -3.07 2.65 -35.03
C LEU A 179 -3.98 3.12 -33.90
N PHE A 180 -5.00 3.92 -34.22
CA PHE A 180 -5.81 4.62 -33.21
C PHE A 180 -7.12 3.89 -32.90
N ASN A 181 -7.59 4.04 -31.66
CA ASN A 181 -8.93 3.64 -31.24
C ASN A 181 -9.52 4.66 -30.24
N ALA A 182 -10.82 4.57 -29.96
CA ALA A 182 -11.52 5.52 -29.09
C ALA A 182 -11.03 5.53 -27.63
N ASP A 183 -10.52 4.40 -27.12
CA ASP A 183 -9.99 4.29 -25.76
C ASP A 183 -8.58 4.88 -25.61
N MET A 184 -7.98 5.37 -26.70
CA MET A 184 -6.70 6.10 -26.65
C MET A 184 -6.87 7.58 -26.28
N VAL A 185 -8.09 8.13 -26.25
CA VAL A 185 -8.31 9.53 -25.83
C VAL A 185 -7.78 9.74 -24.40
N GLY A 186 -6.97 10.78 -24.22
CA GLY A 186 -6.23 11.11 -23.00
C GLY A 186 -4.87 10.43 -22.86
N MET A 187 -4.48 9.56 -23.80
CA MET A 187 -3.12 9.02 -23.85
C MET A 187 -2.16 10.00 -24.54
N VAL A 188 -0.87 9.84 -24.24
CA VAL A 188 0.20 10.62 -24.88
C VAL A 188 1.02 9.76 -25.85
N MET A 189 1.63 10.42 -26.84
CA MET A 189 2.56 9.81 -27.78
C MET A 189 3.79 10.72 -27.93
N GLN A 190 4.98 10.12 -27.82
CA GLN A 190 6.25 10.78 -28.06
C GLN A 190 6.66 10.58 -29.53
N LEU A 191 7.06 11.64 -30.23
CA LEU A 191 7.44 11.64 -31.64
C LEU A 191 8.87 12.15 -31.81
N GLY A 192 9.71 11.39 -32.51
CA GLY A 192 11.11 11.74 -32.75
C GLY A 192 11.34 12.17 -34.20
N TYR A 193 11.91 13.34 -34.43
CA TYR A 193 12.25 13.85 -35.76
C TYR A 193 13.76 13.87 -35.96
N PHE A 194 14.20 13.42 -37.14
CA PHE A 194 15.63 13.41 -37.47
C PHE A 194 16.04 14.76 -38.04
N VAL A 195 16.92 15.47 -37.35
CA VAL A 195 17.51 16.70 -37.85
C VAL A 195 18.82 16.37 -38.52
N ALA A 196 18.89 16.62 -39.84
CA ALA A 196 20.07 16.35 -40.65
C ALA A 196 21.25 17.22 -40.24
N ALA A 197 22.46 16.72 -40.52
CA ALA A 197 23.69 17.46 -40.26
C ALA A 197 23.74 18.75 -41.10
N VAL A 198 24.15 19.85 -40.48
CA VAL A 198 24.41 21.11 -41.19
C VAL A 198 25.89 21.17 -41.51
N HIS A 199 26.25 21.16 -42.80
CA HIS A 199 27.62 21.26 -43.27
C HIS A 199 27.86 22.63 -43.89
N THR A 200 28.80 23.40 -43.33
CA THR A 200 29.25 24.65 -43.94
C THR A 200 30.72 24.53 -44.35
N LYS A 201 31.01 24.93 -45.59
CA LYS A 201 32.36 24.88 -46.17
C LYS A 201 32.73 26.23 -46.73
N ASN A 202 33.95 26.68 -46.49
CA ASN A 202 34.46 27.90 -47.11
C ASN A 202 35.99 27.83 -47.24
N THR A 203 36.52 28.60 -48.20
CA THR A 203 37.92 28.59 -48.59
C THR A 203 38.51 29.98 -48.39
N GLY A 204 39.60 30.05 -47.62
CA GLY A 204 40.40 31.24 -47.45
C GLY A 204 41.67 31.15 -48.27
N THR A 205 41.94 32.17 -49.08
CA THR A 205 43.12 32.24 -49.96
C THR A 205 43.85 33.55 -49.79
N VAL A 206 45.18 33.51 -49.91
CA VAL A 206 45.98 34.73 -50.08
C VAL A 206 45.95 35.14 -51.54
N VAL A 207 45.48 36.37 -51.82
CA VAL A 207 45.42 36.92 -53.17
C VAL A 207 46.57 37.92 -53.34
N GLU A 208 47.50 37.63 -54.25
CA GLU A 208 48.58 38.56 -54.60
C GLU A 208 48.02 39.68 -55.50
N LYS A 209 47.91 40.91 -54.99
CA LYS A 209 47.58 42.09 -55.81
C LYS A 209 48.85 42.80 -56.28
N LYS A 210 48.89 43.12 -57.57
CA LYS A 210 49.98 43.88 -58.19
C LYS A 210 49.44 45.21 -58.68
N GLU A 211 49.96 46.30 -58.14
CA GLU A 211 49.60 47.64 -58.60
C GLU A 211 50.77 48.25 -59.37
N LYS A 212 50.47 48.84 -60.53
CA LYS A 212 51.48 49.38 -61.45
C LYS A 212 51.68 50.87 -61.18
N ARG A 213 52.91 51.31 -60.87
CA ARG A 213 53.25 52.74 -60.88
C ARG A 213 53.60 53.21 -62.29
N SER A 214 53.29 54.47 -62.58
CA SER A 214 53.69 55.14 -63.81
C SER A 214 55.15 55.64 -63.76
N PHE A 215 55.71 55.72 -64.97
CA PHE A 215 56.97 56.27 -65.49
C PHE A 215 58.34 55.72 -65.07
N MET A 216 58.52 54.97 -63.98
CA MET A 216 59.76 54.20 -63.75
C MET A 216 59.49 52.83 -63.08
N GLY A 217 58.91 51.91 -63.85
CA GLY A 217 59.23 50.46 -63.83
C GLY A 217 59.12 49.60 -62.57
N GLY A 218 58.66 50.10 -61.41
CA GLY A 218 58.50 49.29 -60.19
C GLY A 218 57.06 48.82 -59.95
N PHE A 219 56.86 47.54 -59.63
CA PHE A 219 55.63 47.03 -59.02
C PHE A 219 55.79 46.98 -57.52
N ASN A 220 54.80 47.47 -56.77
CA ASN A 220 54.67 47.07 -55.39
C ASN A 220 53.80 45.81 -55.33
N LYS A 221 54.32 44.79 -54.64
CA LYS A 221 53.57 43.58 -54.32
C LYS A 221 53.07 43.70 -52.90
N TRP A 222 51.76 43.52 -52.72
CA TRP A 222 51.18 43.40 -51.40
C TRP A 222 50.21 42.23 -51.40
N ASN A 223 50.20 41.48 -50.31
CA ASN A 223 49.27 40.37 -50.12
C ASN A 223 48.00 40.91 -49.48
N GLU A 224 46.85 40.58 -50.06
CA GLU A 224 45.54 40.80 -49.46
C GLU A 224 44.99 39.45 -48.99
N TYR A 225 44.45 39.42 -47.77
CA TYR A 225 44.04 38.19 -47.10
C TYR A 225 42.52 38.04 -47.18
N ASN A 226 42.02 37.05 -47.93
CA ASN A 226 40.61 36.71 -47.89
C ASN A 226 40.35 35.73 -46.74
N ASN A 227 40.16 36.27 -45.54
CA ASN A 227 39.90 35.47 -44.35
C ASN A 227 38.49 34.87 -44.36
N ILE A 228 38.40 33.61 -43.91
CA ILE A 228 37.15 32.90 -43.71
C ILE A 228 36.44 33.51 -42.51
N ASN A 229 35.36 34.25 -42.77
CA ASN A 229 34.50 34.83 -41.75
C ASN A 229 33.04 34.57 -42.12
N TYR A 230 32.41 33.57 -41.51
CA TYR A 230 30.99 33.31 -41.70
C TYR A 230 30.38 32.71 -40.43
N ASN A 231 29.10 33.01 -40.22
CA ASN A 231 28.31 32.48 -39.12
C ASN A 231 27.69 31.15 -39.54
N VAL A 232 27.70 30.16 -38.64
CA VAL A 232 26.85 28.98 -38.78
C VAL A 232 25.55 29.31 -38.05
N GLU A 233 24.51 29.64 -38.83
CA GLU A 233 23.18 29.91 -38.30
C GLU A 233 22.46 28.60 -37.96
N SER A 234 22.88 27.95 -36.88
CA SER A 234 22.16 26.80 -36.33
C SER A 234 21.69 27.13 -34.92
N TYR A 235 20.40 26.92 -34.68
CA TYR A 235 19.75 27.05 -33.38
C TYR A 235 19.57 25.65 -32.78
N SER A 236 19.99 25.46 -31.52
CA SER A 236 19.46 24.40 -30.66
C SER A 236 18.57 25.06 -29.64
N THR A 237 17.29 24.69 -29.57
CA THR A 237 16.41 25.28 -28.57
C THR A 237 16.57 24.59 -27.21
N ASP A 238 16.94 23.29 -27.16
CA ASP A 238 16.82 22.51 -25.90
C ASP A 238 17.88 21.40 -25.66
N GLN A 239 18.85 21.16 -26.56
CA GLN A 239 19.87 20.10 -26.39
C GLN A 239 21.28 20.53 -26.80
N ASP A 240 22.30 19.83 -26.30
CA ASP A 240 23.68 20.03 -26.74
C ASP A 240 23.85 19.57 -28.19
N LEU A 241 24.41 20.42 -29.04
CA LEU A 241 24.73 20.05 -30.42
C LEU A 241 26.19 19.62 -30.52
N ALA A 242 26.43 18.43 -31.04
CA ALA A 242 27.77 18.01 -31.37
C ALA A 242 28.22 18.67 -32.68
N TRP A 243 29.47 19.13 -32.72
CA TRP A 243 30.08 19.72 -33.90
C TRP A 243 31.37 19.00 -34.25
N LYS A 244 31.70 19.03 -35.54
CA LYS A 244 32.96 18.54 -36.10
C LYS A 244 33.58 19.62 -36.98
N PHE A 245 34.85 19.92 -36.71
CA PHE A 245 35.65 20.89 -37.43
C PHE A 245 36.80 20.17 -38.13
N THR A 246 37.07 20.54 -39.38
CA THR A 246 38.23 20.01 -40.11
C THR A 246 38.82 21.10 -40.99
N THR A 247 40.13 21.31 -40.92
CA THR A 247 40.87 22.13 -41.89
C THR A 247 41.51 21.26 -42.96
N HIS A 248 41.66 21.79 -44.16
CA HIS A 248 42.38 21.17 -45.27
C HIS A 248 43.25 22.20 -46.00
N GLY A 249 44.26 21.73 -46.73
CA GLY A 249 45.16 22.55 -47.54
C GLY A 249 46.49 22.85 -46.87
N THR A 250 47.35 23.63 -47.54
CA THR A 250 48.66 24.04 -47.03
C THR A 250 48.60 25.53 -46.69
N TRP A 251 48.68 25.87 -45.41
CA TRP A 251 48.43 27.23 -44.94
C TRP A 251 49.27 27.60 -43.71
N THR A 252 49.62 28.88 -43.61
CA THR A 252 50.28 29.47 -42.45
C THR A 252 49.35 30.53 -41.88
N GLY A 253 49.01 30.49 -40.59
CA GLY A 253 48.09 31.45 -39.97
C GLY A 253 47.33 30.87 -38.79
N THR A 254 46.21 31.49 -38.41
CA THR A 254 45.31 30.99 -37.36
C THR A 254 43.86 30.87 -37.86
N VAL A 255 43.16 29.82 -37.42
CA VAL A 255 41.71 29.67 -37.59
C VAL A 255 41.08 29.50 -36.22
N LYS A 256 40.08 30.31 -35.92
CA LYS A 256 39.37 30.35 -34.64
C LYS A 256 37.94 29.91 -34.83
N LEU A 257 37.51 28.98 -33.99
CA LEU A 257 36.10 28.69 -33.74
C LEU A 257 35.65 29.59 -32.59
N GLN A 258 34.67 30.45 -32.85
CA GLN A 258 34.10 31.35 -31.86
C GLN A 258 32.68 30.91 -31.50
N ILE A 259 32.31 31.14 -30.24
CA ILE A 259 31.00 30.82 -29.67
C ILE A 259 30.32 32.06 -29.12
N THR A 260 29.00 32.10 -29.20
CA THR A 260 28.14 33.12 -28.57
C THR A 260 26.93 32.45 -27.94
N THR A 261 26.47 32.95 -26.80
CA THR A 261 25.23 32.53 -26.12
C THR A 261 24.21 33.67 -26.02
N ASN A 262 24.52 34.85 -26.56
CA ASN A 262 23.68 36.05 -26.53
C ASN A 262 23.30 36.54 -27.94
N ASN A 263 22.98 35.57 -28.80
CA ASN A 263 22.45 35.81 -30.13
C ASN A 263 23.38 36.62 -31.06
N GLY A 264 24.70 36.51 -30.86
CA GLY A 264 25.71 37.16 -31.71
C GLY A 264 26.14 38.56 -31.25
N THR A 265 25.69 39.01 -30.07
CA THR A 265 26.06 40.32 -29.51
C THR A 265 27.52 40.34 -29.03
N THR A 266 27.99 39.27 -28.39
CA THR A 266 29.40 39.07 -28.06
C THR A 266 29.87 37.67 -28.45
N TRP A 267 31.07 37.60 -29.03
CA TRP A 267 31.70 36.36 -29.49
C TRP A 267 32.98 36.12 -28.70
N LYS A 268 33.14 34.89 -28.19
CA LYS A 268 34.33 34.47 -27.45
C LYS A 268 35.10 33.44 -28.27
N ASP A 269 36.43 33.51 -28.23
CA ASP A 269 37.30 32.49 -28.81
C ASP A 269 37.10 31.18 -28.03
N TYR A 270 36.54 30.17 -28.69
CA TYR A 270 36.20 28.89 -28.09
C TYR A 270 37.31 27.85 -28.34
N ARG A 271 37.81 27.80 -29.58
CA ARG A 271 38.99 27.02 -29.99
C ARG A 271 39.82 27.83 -30.97
N THR A 272 41.14 27.72 -30.89
CA THR A 272 42.08 28.37 -31.82
C THR A 272 43.08 27.34 -32.31
N TYR A 273 43.23 27.27 -33.63
CA TYR A 273 44.15 26.36 -34.30
C TYR A 273 45.12 27.17 -35.15
N SER A 274 46.38 26.78 -35.17
CA SER A 274 47.43 27.44 -35.94
C SER A 274 48.19 26.43 -36.79
N SER A 275 48.52 26.80 -38.02
CA SER A 275 49.42 26.04 -38.88
C SER A 275 50.54 26.95 -39.36
N ASN A 276 51.71 26.36 -39.63
CA ASN A 276 52.82 27.02 -40.29
C ASN A 276 53.11 26.46 -41.70
N ASN A 277 52.44 25.39 -42.12
CA ASN A 277 52.59 24.76 -43.44
C ASN A 277 51.42 23.76 -43.72
N ASP A 278 51.70 22.50 -44.08
CA ASP A 278 50.69 21.45 -44.31
C ASP A 278 50.29 20.76 -43.00
N TYR A 279 49.79 21.54 -42.03
CA TYR A 279 49.23 21.02 -40.79
C TYR A 279 47.74 21.29 -40.75
N ASN A 280 46.97 20.21 -40.69
CA ASN A 280 45.52 20.23 -40.75
C ASN A 280 44.91 19.58 -39.51
N VAL A 281 43.91 20.23 -38.92
CA VAL A 281 43.31 19.82 -37.65
C VAL A 281 41.93 19.25 -37.89
N THR A 282 41.64 18.11 -37.28
CA THR A 282 40.28 17.61 -37.07
C THR A 282 39.97 17.66 -35.59
N ASP A 283 38.89 18.33 -35.22
CA ASP A 283 38.44 18.43 -33.83
C ASP A 283 36.91 18.25 -33.76
N ALA A 284 36.42 17.85 -32.59
CA ALA A 284 34.99 17.69 -32.34
C ALA A 284 34.67 18.10 -30.91
N GLY A 285 33.45 18.60 -30.72
CA GLY A 285 32.99 19.03 -29.41
C GLY A 285 31.49 19.14 -29.35
N LYS A 286 30.98 19.70 -28.25
CA LYS A 286 29.57 19.97 -28.03
C LYS A 286 29.37 21.44 -27.67
N ILE A 287 28.20 21.97 -28.00
CA ILE A 287 27.77 23.32 -27.60
C ILE A 287 26.46 23.23 -26.85
N GLU A 288 26.32 24.03 -25.79
CA GLU A 288 25.11 24.14 -24.98
C GLU A 288 23.92 24.69 -25.79
N PRO A 289 22.67 24.50 -25.32
CA PRO A 289 21.48 25.04 -25.97
C PRO A 289 21.61 26.55 -26.21
N ASN A 290 21.07 27.04 -27.32
CA ASN A 290 21.12 28.43 -27.79
C ASN A 290 22.50 29.00 -28.15
N ALA A 291 23.57 28.20 -28.11
CA ALA A 291 24.88 28.64 -28.56
C ALA A 291 24.97 28.69 -30.10
N LYS A 292 25.62 29.74 -30.65
CA LYS A 292 25.97 29.81 -32.08
C LYS A 292 27.48 29.71 -32.27
N LEU A 293 27.88 29.09 -33.38
CA LEU A 293 29.27 28.96 -33.78
C LEU A 293 29.55 29.83 -35.01
N ARG A 294 30.76 30.39 -35.07
CA ARG A 294 31.28 31.01 -36.29
C ARG A 294 32.76 30.71 -36.44
N ILE A 295 33.22 30.80 -37.67
CA ILE A 295 34.64 30.70 -37.99
C ILE A 295 35.21 32.10 -38.25
N GLN A 296 36.37 32.36 -37.68
CA GLN A 296 37.19 33.53 -37.99
C GLN A 296 38.62 33.07 -38.23
N SER A 297 39.18 33.37 -39.41
CA SER A 297 40.58 33.09 -39.72
C SER A 297 41.44 34.35 -39.82
N ASP A 298 42.75 34.19 -39.65
CA ASP A 298 43.81 35.13 -40.00
C ASP A 298 44.92 34.35 -40.73
N ILE A 299 44.73 34.15 -42.03
CA ILE A 299 45.63 33.37 -42.89
C ILE A 299 46.74 34.31 -43.38
N LYS A 300 48.00 33.89 -43.24
CA LYS A 300 49.20 34.66 -43.61
C LYS A 300 49.85 34.18 -44.92
N SER A 301 49.72 32.92 -45.29
CA SER A 301 50.14 32.37 -46.60
C SER A 301 49.43 31.03 -46.90
N GLY A 302 49.32 30.68 -48.18
CA GLY A 302 48.71 29.41 -48.62
C GLY A 302 47.19 29.45 -48.78
N GLU A 303 46.58 28.26 -48.82
CA GLU A 303 45.12 28.05 -48.92
C GLU A 303 44.65 27.15 -47.78
N CYS A 304 43.63 27.61 -47.04
CA CYS A 304 42.97 26.85 -45.99
C CYS A 304 41.50 26.67 -46.34
N ASN A 305 41.04 25.41 -46.35
CA ASN A 305 39.65 25.03 -46.49
C ASN A 305 39.12 24.61 -45.11
N VAL A 306 38.00 25.17 -44.68
CA VAL A 306 37.42 24.86 -43.36
C VAL A 306 36.04 24.23 -43.54
N ASP A 307 35.92 23.00 -43.05
CA ASP A 307 34.67 22.26 -42.92
C ASP A 307 34.20 22.34 -41.45
N LEU A 308 33.08 23.02 -41.20
CA LEU A 308 32.40 23.00 -39.90
C LEU A 308 31.03 22.34 -40.07
N SER A 309 30.80 21.26 -39.32
CA SER A 309 29.58 20.48 -39.37
C SER A 309 28.94 20.42 -37.99
N ILE A 310 27.64 20.71 -37.90
CA ILE A 310 26.81 20.28 -36.77
C ILE A 310 26.33 18.87 -37.07
N LEU A 311 26.62 17.92 -36.18
CA LEU A 311 26.26 16.51 -36.33
C LEU A 311 24.73 16.32 -36.23
N PRO A 312 24.16 15.29 -36.87
CA PRO A 312 22.72 15.08 -36.86
C PRO A 312 22.26 14.67 -35.45
N TYR A 313 21.05 15.08 -35.08
CA TYR A 313 20.43 14.74 -33.80
C TYR A 313 18.94 14.41 -33.98
N THR A 314 18.32 13.80 -32.97
CA THR A 314 16.87 13.55 -32.96
C THR A 314 16.22 14.46 -31.93
N THR A 315 15.26 15.27 -32.37
CA THR A 315 14.42 16.06 -31.46
C THR A 315 13.14 15.29 -31.14
N TRP A 316 12.64 15.41 -29.91
CA TRP A 316 11.44 14.71 -29.46
C TRP A 316 10.34 15.71 -29.09
N GLY A 317 9.13 15.40 -29.57
CA GLY A 317 7.90 16.10 -29.22
C GLY A 317 6.89 15.19 -28.57
N ILE A 318 5.90 15.79 -27.90
CA ILE A 318 4.86 15.06 -27.18
C ILE A 318 3.51 15.61 -27.61
N VAL A 319 2.59 14.69 -27.92
CA VAL A 319 1.19 14.98 -28.22
C VAL A 319 0.27 14.20 -27.28
N GLU A 320 -0.87 14.79 -26.93
CA GLU A 320 -1.95 14.14 -26.20
C GLU A 320 -3.14 13.92 -27.13
N PHE A 321 -3.73 12.72 -27.12
CA PHE A 321 -4.92 12.41 -27.91
C PHE A 321 -6.18 13.03 -27.30
N LYS A 322 -6.91 13.80 -28.10
CA LYS A 322 -8.08 14.58 -27.68
C LYS A 322 -9.40 13.97 -28.13
N GLU A 323 -9.49 13.55 -29.40
CA GLU A 323 -10.75 13.05 -29.98
C GLU A 323 -10.47 12.06 -31.11
N PHE A 324 -11.11 10.89 -31.05
CA PHE A 324 -10.98 9.83 -32.04
C PHE A 324 -11.84 10.12 -33.28
N VAL A 325 -11.23 10.06 -34.46
CA VAL A 325 -11.92 10.23 -35.75
C VAL A 325 -12.08 8.86 -36.44
N ASP A 326 -10.98 8.17 -36.69
CA ASP A 326 -10.93 6.84 -37.28
C ASP A 326 -9.61 6.12 -36.93
N SER A 327 -9.43 4.87 -37.38
CA SER A 327 -8.26 4.05 -37.05
C SER A 327 -6.91 4.65 -37.47
N LYS A 328 -6.90 5.65 -38.37
CA LYS A 328 -5.71 6.33 -38.87
C LYS A 328 -5.64 7.80 -38.49
N THR A 329 -6.71 8.37 -37.94
CA THR A 329 -6.81 9.81 -37.66
C THR A 329 -7.28 10.10 -36.24
N MET A 330 -6.57 10.99 -35.54
CA MET A 330 -6.88 11.42 -34.18
C MET A 330 -6.67 12.93 -34.05
N LYS A 331 -7.53 13.62 -33.31
CA LYS A 331 -7.29 15.02 -32.90
C LYS A 331 -6.37 15.06 -31.68
N ILE A 332 -5.49 16.04 -31.61
CA ILE A 332 -4.44 16.13 -30.59
C ILE A 332 -4.30 17.51 -29.96
N ASN A 333 -3.78 17.53 -28.74
CA ASN A 333 -3.14 18.70 -28.15
C ASN A 333 -1.61 18.52 -28.26
N ILE A 334 -0.91 19.54 -28.74
CA ILE A 334 0.56 19.54 -28.77
C ILE A 334 1.04 19.98 -27.39
N LEU A 335 1.73 19.09 -26.68
CA LEU A 335 2.29 19.39 -25.36
C LEU A 335 3.71 19.95 -25.46
N ASN A 336 4.52 19.43 -26.40
CA ASN A 336 5.90 19.87 -26.58
C ASN A 336 6.46 19.60 -27.99
N GLY A 337 7.28 20.52 -28.51
CA GLY A 337 8.26 20.35 -29.60
C GLY A 337 7.91 19.45 -30.79
N ILE A 338 7.02 19.86 -31.69
CA ILE A 338 6.63 19.07 -32.88
C ILE A 338 7.14 19.72 -34.17
N VAL A 339 7.58 18.88 -35.13
CA VAL A 339 7.81 19.30 -36.52
C VAL A 339 6.56 19.01 -37.35
N GLU A 340 5.86 20.06 -37.78
CA GLU A 340 4.62 19.92 -38.55
C GLU A 340 4.88 19.40 -39.97
N ASN A 341 3.93 18.63 -40.49
CA ASN A 341 3.89 18.08 -41.85
C ASN A 341 5.07 17.16 -42.21
N GLU A 342 5.83 16.71 -41.22
CA GLU A 342 6.89 15.71 -41.40
C GLU A 342 6.42 14.34 -40.91
N ALA A 343 6.66 13.30 -41.71
CA ALA A 343 6.35 11.93 -41.33
C ALA A 343 7.50 11.33 -40.53
N THR A 344 7.20 10.73 -39.37
CA THR A 344 8.19 10.00 -38.57
C THR A 344 7.73 8.58 -38.25
N SER A 345 8.64 7.62 -38.35
CA SER A 345 8.47 6.25 -37.84
C SER A 345 8.99 6.08 -36.41
N LYS A 346 9.69 7.08 -35.86
CA LYS A 346 10.22 7.07 -34.50
C LYS A 346 9.17 7.62 -33.55
N TRP A 347 8.32 6.74 -33.03
CA TRP A 347 7.32 7.15 -32.04
C TRP A 347 7.22 6.12 -30.92
N LYS A 348 6.76 6.57 -29.75
CA LYS A 348 6.48 5.74 -28.57
C LYS A 348 5.10 6.08 -28.02
N MET A 349 4.33 5.08 -27.63
CA MET A 349 3.05 5.27 -26.98
C MET A 349 3.24 5.41 -25.46
N GLY A 350 2.46 6.25 -24.79
CA GLY A 350 2.41 6.29 -23.34
C GLY A 350 2.00 4.92 -22.77
N SER A 351 2.68 4.47 -21.72
CA SER A 351 2.39 3.18 -21.09
C SER A 351 1.04 3.17 -20.38
N TRP A 352 0.55 4.34 -19.95
CA TRP A 352 -0.70 4.49 -19.21
C TRP A 352 -1.79 5.12 -20.06
N GLY A 353 -3.04 4.76 -19.77
CA GLY A 353 -4.18 5.25 -20.53
C GLY A 353 -5.42 4.42 -20.34
N ARG A 354 -6.57 4.92 -20.78
CA ARG A 354 -7.83 4.17 -20.72
C ARG A 354 -7.74 2.82 -21.47
N SER A 355 -7.08 2.78 -22.62
CA SER A 355 -6.85 1.54 -23.38
C SER A 355 -5.89 0.55 -22.69
N ASN A 356 -4.86 1.04 -21.99
CA ASN A 356 -3.83 0.18 -21.37
C ASN A 356 -4.13 -0.13 -19.88
N GLY A 357 -5.04 0.62 -19.27
CA GLY A 357 -5.16 0.76 -17.83
C GLY A 357 -4.20 1.81 -17.26
N TYR A 358 -4.53 2.29 -16.07
CA TYR A 358 -3.66 3.13 -15.24
C TYR A 358 -2.99 2.26 -14.16
N PRO A 359 -2.02 2.79 -13.41
CA PRO A 359 -1.44 2.05 -12.30
C PRO A 359 -2.48 1.62 -11.26
N LYS A 360 -2.31 0.41 -10.73
CA LYS A 360 -3.15 -0.16 -9.67
C LYS A 360 -2.55 0.06 -8.29
N LEU A 361 -1.22 0.20 -8.20
CA LEU A 361 -0.49 0.31 -6.94
C LEU A 361 0.44 1.52 -6.96
N CYS A 362 0.62 2.15 -5.80
CA CYS A 362 1.60 3.20 -5.60
C CYS A 362 2.27 3.13 -4.23
N THR A 363 3.52 3.59 -4.16
CA THR A 363 4.27 3.80 -2.92
C THR A 363 5.42 4.78 -3.17
N PHE A 364 6.13 5.16 -2.11
CA PHE A 364 7.36 5.95 -2.19
C PHE A 364 8.53 5.12 -1.69
N TYR A 365 9.64 5.14 -2.41
CA TYR A 365 10.83 4.42 -2.02
C TYR A 365 12.10 5.10 -2.53
N GLN A 366 13.07 5.33 -1.64
CA GLN A 366 14.35 6.02 -1.91
C GLN A 366 14.21 7.28 -2.78
N ASP A 367 13.32 8.20 -2.37
CA ASP A 367 13.07 9.47 -3.07
C ASP A 367 12.58 9.30 -4.53
N ARG A 368 11.86 8.21 -4.80
CA ARG A 368 11.15 7.96 -6.06
C ARG A 368 9.69 7.62 -5.77
N PHE A 369 8.80 8.12 -6.62
CA PHE A 369 7.42 7.67 -6.66
C PHE A 369 7.36 6.39 -7.48
N VAL A 370 6.92 5.31 -6.84
CA VAL A 370 6.88 3.96 -7.42
C VAL A 370 5.44 3.59 -7.67
N VAL A 371 5.12 3.22 -8.91
CA VAL A 371 3.80 2.74 -9.29
C VAL A 371 3.92 1.41 -10.02
N ALA A 372 2.92 0.55 -9.89
CA ALA A 372 2.96 -0.78 -10.48
C ALA A 372 1.61 -1.26 -10.96
N ALA A 373 1.68 -2.26 -11.84
CA ALA A 373 0.58 -3.00 -12.45
C ALA A 373 -0.43 -2.12 -13.21
N THR A 374 -0.64 -2.43 -14.48
CA THR A 374 -1.75 -1.92 -15.30
C THR A 374 -2.55 -3.10 -15.83
N ASN A 375 -3.70 -2.85 -16.45
CA ASN A 375 -4.48 -3.93 -17.07
C ASN A 375 -3.72 -4.64 -18.20
N LYS A 376 -2.94 -3.88 -18.99
CA LYS A 376 -2.09 -4.42 -20.07
C LYS A 376 -0.81 -5.06 -19.53
N ASN A 377 -0.15 -4.40 -18.58
CA ASN A 377 1.14 -4.82 -18.02
C ASN A 377 1.01 -5.00 -16.49
N PRO A 378 0.44 -6.13 -16.01
CA PRO A 378 0.20 -6.37 -14.58
C PRO A 378 1.49 -6.69 -13.79
N ASN A 379 2.59 -6.95 -14.49
CA ASN A 379 3.89 -7.32 -13.92
C ASN A 379 4.95 -6.21 -14.03
N TYR A 380 4.57 -4.98 -14.40
CA TYR A 380 5.50 -3.87 -14.56
C TYR A 380 5.53 -2.97 -13.33
N ILE A 381 6.71 -2.42 -13.05
CA ILE A 381 6.98 -1.40 -12.04
C ILE A 381 7.59 -0.20 -12.77
N TRP A 382 7.13 0.99 -12.43
CA TRP A 382 7.68 2.26 -12.88
C TRP A 382 8.11 3.06 -11.66
N MET A 383 9.33 3.60 -11.69
CA MET A 383 9.84 4.53 -10.69
C MET A 383 10.11 5.87 -11.36
N SER A 384 9.65 6.95 -10.74
CA SER A 384 9.92 8.31 -11.18
C SER A 384 11.42 8.61 -11.14
N ARG A 385 11.81 9.76 -11.69
CA ARG A 385 13.12 10.36 -11.40
C ARG A 385 13.27 10.61 -9.89
N THR A 386 14.51 10.58 -9.42
CA THR A 386 14.82 10.88 -8.02
C THR A 386 14.50 12.35 -7.72
N GLY A 387 13.72 12.60 -6.67
CA GLY A 387 13.32 13.94 -6.22
C GLY A 387 12.34 14.68 -7.13
N ASP A 388 11.97 14.11 -8.28
CA ASP A 388 11.01 14.66 -9.24
C ASP A 388 9.90 13.62 -9.52
N TYR A 389 9.00 13.48 -8.54
CA TYR A 389 7.94 12.48 -8.51
C TYR A 389 6.96 12.46 -9.71
N PRO A 390 6.60 13.60 -10.34
CA PRO A 390 5.72 13.58 -11.51
C PRO A 390 6.43 13.22 -12.82
N ASN A 391 7.76 13.02 -12.80
CA ASN A 391 8.57 12.83 -14.00
C ASN A 391 9.01 11.36 -14.17
N PHE A 392 8.47 10.69 -15.18
CA PHE A 392 8.86 9.33 -15.57
C PHE A 392 9.74 9.32 -16.84
N GLY A 393 10.36 10.46 -17.16
CA GLY A 393 11.28 10.61 -18.27
C GLY A 393 12.70 10.14 -17.98
N VAL A 394 13.36 9.66 -19.03
CA VAL A 394 14.79 9.29 -19.01
C VAL A 394 15.70 10.44 -19.45
N GLU A 395 15.14 11.59 -19.84
CA GLU A 395 15.90 12.65 -20.50
C GLU A 395 16.28 13.80 -19.56
N LYS A 396 17.59 14.03 -19.43
CA LYS A 396 18.21 15.36 -19.60
C LYS A 396 19.44 15.17 -20.48
N VAL A 397 19.77 16.20 -21.27
CA VAL A 397 20.89 16.37 -22.24
C VAL A 397 21.65 15.09 -22.64
N GLU A 398 21.57 14.75 -23.94
CA GLU A 398 22.26 13.65 -24.65
C GLU A 398 21.62 12.25 -24.68
N GLY A 399 20.42 12.04 -24.12
CA GLY A 399 19.83 10.69 -24.09
C GLY A 399 20.71 9.66 -23.36
N THR A 400 21.62 10.14 -22.51
CA THR A 400 22.45 9.32 -21.64
C THR A 400 21.63 9.02 -20.39
N ILE A 401 21.54 7.73 -20.04
CA ILE A 401 20.87 7.30 -18.81
C ILE A 401 21.70 7.82 -17.63
N THR A 402 21.17 8.81 -16.92
CA THR A 402 21.75 9.34 -15.69
C THR A 402 21.27 8.55 -14.47
N ASP A 403 22.00 8.64 -13.36
CA ASP A 403 21.67 7.92 -12.14
C ASP A 403 20.30 8.30 -11.54
N ASP A 404 19.81 9.51 -11.82
CA ASP A 404 18.50 10.03 -11.38
C ASP A 404 17.36 9.75 -12.38
N SER A 405 17.64 9.15 -13.54
CA SER A 405 16.62 8.87 -14.57
C SER A 405 15.53 7.92 -14.07
N SER A 406 14.35 7.96 -14.70
CA SER A 406 13.25 7.04 -14.38
C SER A 406 13.63 5.57 -14.67
N ILE A 407 12.92 4.66 -14.00
CA ILE A 407 13.20 3.21 -14.08
C ILE A 407 11.91 2.49 -14.44
N THR A 408 11.98 1.62 -15.45
CA THR A 408 10.89 0.69 -15.79
C THR A 408 11.40 -0.73 -15.66
N LEU A 409 10.79 -1.52 -14.79
CA LEU A 409 11.19 -2.90 -14.49
C LEU A 409 10.03 -3.87 -14.75
N PRO A 410 10.17 -4.79 -15.72
CA PRO A 410 9.27 -5.92 -15.82
C PRO A 410 9.67 -7.02 -14.83
N VAL A 411 8.74 -7.48 -14.00
CA VAL A 411 8.89 -8.69 -13.18
C VAL A 411 8.64 -9.89 -14.09
N ILE A 412 9.72 -10.47 -14.62
CA ILE A 412 9.65 -11.58 -15.58
C ILE A 412 9.78 -12.92 -14.86
N ASN A 413 8.82 -13.81 -15.07
CA ASN A 413 8.85 -15.19 -14.62
C ASN A 413 8.28 -16.12 -15.72
N ARG A 414 8.43 -17.46 -15.56
CA ARG A 414 7.88 -18.47 -16.49
C ARG A 414 6.37 -18.36 -16.69
N LYS A 415 5.66 -17.86 -15.67
CA LYS A 415 4.24 -17.51 -15.71
C LYS A 415 4.12 -16.03 -15.43
N MET A 416 3.15 -15.38 -16.06
CA MET A 416 2.80 -14.00 -15.74
C MET A 416 2.08 -13.98 -14.38
N TYR A 417 2.68 -13.30 -13.41
CA TYR A 417 2.06 -13.03 -12.11
C TYR A 417 1.80 -11.54 -11.99
N GLU A 418 0.62 -11.20 -11.49
CA GLU A 418 0.23 -9.82 -11.21
C GLU A 418 0.92 -9.35 -9.92
N ILE A 419 1.41 -8.11 -9.92
CA ILE A 419 1.90 -7.46 -8.70
C ILE A 419 0.69 -7.06 -7.87
N ARG A 420 0.65 -7.53 -6.62
CA ARG A 420 -0.47 -7.31 -5.69
C ARG A 420 -0.16 -6.21 -4.69
N HIS A 421 1.07 -6.16 -4.19
CA HIS A 421 1.47 -5.20 -3.16
C HIS A 421 2.91 -4.73 -3.35
N LEU A 422 3.16 -3.48 -2.95
CA LEU A 422 4.47 -2.87 -2.82
C LEU A 422 4.64 -2.46 -1.36
N VAL A 423 5.63 -3.02 -0.67
CA VAL A 423 5.89 -2.74 0.74
C VAL A 423 7.26 -2.08 0.85
N PRO A 424 7.32 -0.74 1.05
CA PRO A 424 8.58 -0.04 1.25
C PRO A 424 9.13 -0.36 2.64
N ALA A 425 10.30 -1.00 2.70
CA ALA A 425 11.03 -1.27 3.92
C ALA A 425 12.51 -0.92 3.71
N ASN A 426 13.44 -1.59 4.39
CA ASN A 426 14.88 -1.47 4.07
C ASN A 426 15.18 -1.90 2.63
N ASP A 427 14.48 -2.93 2.15
CA ASP A 427 14.36 -3.28 0.74
C ASP A 427 12.92 -3.01 0.29
N LEU A 428 12.70 -2.72 -0.99
CA LEU A 428 11.35 -2.66 -1.53
C LEU A 428 10.86 -4.09 -1.78
N ILE A 429 9.95 -4.57 -0.93
CA ILE A 429 9.35 -5.89 -1.07
C ILE A 429 8.17 -5.81 -2.05
N ILE A 430 8.19 -6.68 -3.04
CA ILE A 430 7.19 -6.76 -4.11
C ILE A 430 6.51 -8.11 -4.00
N LEU A 431 5.22 -8.08 -3.64
CA LEU A 431 4.40 -9.29 -3.53
C LEU A 431 3.59 -9.46 -4.81
N THR A 432 3.72 -10.63 -5.45
CA THR A 432 2.95 -11.00 -6.64
C THR A 432 2.06 -12.19 -6.34
N SER A 433 1.12 -12.52 -7.22
CA SER A 433 0.23 -13.69 -7.05
C SER A 433 0.95 -15.06 -7.02
N GLY A 434 2.25 -15.13 -7.36
CA GLY A 434 3.02 -16.38 -7.35
C GLY A 434 4.37 -16.34 -6.64
N ASN A 435 4.92 -15.16 -6.42
CA ASN A 435 6.30 -14.97 -5.94
C ASN A 435 6.45 -13.72 -5.09
N GLU A 436 7.45 -13.77 -4.21
CA GLU A 436 7.92 -12.65 -3.42
C GLU A 436 9.27 -12.20 -3.97
N TRP A 437 9.40 -10.91 -4.25
CA TRP A 437 10.60 -10.30 -4.82
C TRP A 437 11.05 -9.13 -3.95
N ILE A 438 12.31 -8.73 -4.10
CA ILE A 438 12.79 -7.45 -3.58
C ILE A 438 13.54 -6.67 -4.65
N VAL A 439 13.57 -5.35 -4.49
CA VAL A 439 14.63 -4.49 -5.00
C VAL A 439 15.51 -4.12 -3.80
N SER A 440 16.79 -4.47 -3.88
CA SER A 440 17.77 -4.21 -2.81
C SER A 440 17.86 -2.70 -2.52
N GLY A 441 17.84 -2.33 -1.24
CA GLY A 441 18.06 -0.96 -0.76
C GLY A 441 19.47 -0.69 -0.23
N ASP A 442 20.42 -1.62 -0.41
CA ASP A 442 21.80 -1.52 0.07
C ASP A 442 22.60 -0.36 -0.55
N LYS A 443 22.21 0.04 -1.76
CA LYS A 443 22.74 1.17 -2.51
C LYS A 443 21.61 2.06 -2.98
N THR A 444 21.92 3.33 -3.22
CA THR A 444 20.98 4.27 -3.85
C THR A 444 20.53 3.71 -5.19
N ILE A 445 19.22 3.64 -5.40
CA ILE A 445 18.63 3.11 -6.62
C ILE A 445 18.86 4.04 -7.82
N THR A 446 19.53 3.49 -8.82
CA THR A 446 19.77 4.08 -10.14
C THR A 446 19.30 3.10 -11.21
N PRO A 447 19.02 3.57 -12.44
CA PRO A 447 18.65 2.69 -13.54
C PRO A 447 19.65 1.55 -13.81
N THR A 448 20.93 1.75 -13.49
CA THR A 448 22.01 0.77 -13.74
C THR A 448 22.15 -0.27 -12.63
N ASN A 449 21.63 -0.02 -11.42
CA ASN A 449 21.78 -0.91 -10.27
C ASN A 449 20.45 -1.47 -9.72
N CYS A 450 19.31 -1.06 -10.27
CA CYS A 450 17.99 -1.53 -9.84
C CYS A 450 17.70 -2.95 -10.36
N ASN A 451 17.94 -3.97 -9.51
CA ASN A 451 17.77 -5.37 -9.87
C ASN A 451 16.75 -6.07 -8.97
N LEU A 452 15.92 -6.92 -9.58
CA LEU A 452 14.94 -7.74 -8.88
C LEU A 452 15.57 -9.05 -8.39
N LYS A 453 15.36 -9.39 -7.12
CA LYS A 453 15.81 -10.66 -6.51
C LYS A 453 14.60 -11.45 -5.99
N THR A 454 14.37 -12.65 -6.50
CA THR A 454 13.32 -13.54 -5.98
C THR A 454 13.71 -14.04 -4.58
N GLN A 455 12.75 -14.02 -3.66
CA GLN A 455 12.92 -14.52 -2.29
C GLN A 455 12.30 -15.91 -2.14
N THR A 456 10.98 -15.99 -2.35
CA THR A 456 10.23 -17.25 -2.30
C THR A 456 9.22 -17.34 -3.46
N GLN A 457 8.55 -18.48 -3.58
CA GLN A 457 7.59 -18.76 -4.65
C GLN A 457 6.22 -19.18 -4.08
N ARG A 458 5.70 -18.43 -3.10
CA ARG A 458 4.43 -18.77 -2.42
C ARG A 458 3.24 -18.00 -3.01
N GLY A 459 3.47 -16.74 -3.39
CA GLY A 459 2.45 -15.83 -3.86
C GLY A 459 1.63 -15.23 -2.73
N ALA A 460 1.15 -14.00 -2.94
CA ALA A 460 0.32 -13.25 -2.00
C ALA A 460 -1.06 -12.97 -2.57
N LEU A 461 -2.08 -13.06 -1.71
CA LEU A 461 -3.45 -12.67 -2.00
C LEU A 461 -3.57 -11.13 -2.08
N SER A 462 -4.68 -10.62 -2.61
CA SER A 462 -5.01 -9.19 -2.63
C SER A 462 -5.26 -8.55 -1.25
N CYS A 463 -5.42 -9.35 -0.19
CA CYS A 463 -5.48 -8.86 1.19
C CYS A 463 -4.21 -8.08 1.52
N GLU A 464 -4.35 -6.90 2.13
CA GLU A 464 -3.25 -6.00 2.45
C GLU A 464 -2.21 -6.69 3.36
N PRO A 465 -0.90 -6.59 3.06
CA PRO A 465 0.16 -7.06 3.95
C PRO A 465 0.43 -6.04 5.06
N GLN A 466 0.91 -6.51 6.19
CA GLN A 466 1.27 -5.68 7.35
C GLN A 466 2.78 -5.74 7.58
N PHE A 467 3.46 -4.59 7.54
CA PHE A 467 4.88 -4.50 7.85
C PHE A 467 5.07 -4.10 9.32
N ILE A 468 5.43 -5.06 10.16
CA ILE A 468 5.48 -4.91 11.62
C ILE A 468 6.91 -5.14 12.08
N GLY A 469 7.51 -4.10 12.69
CA GLY A 469 8.93 -4.11 13.05
C GLY A 469 9.81 -4.29 11.80
N ASN A 470 10.43 -5.46 11.66
CA ASN A 470 11.24 -5.82 10.48
C ASN A 470 10.71 -7.06 9.75
N ARG A 471 9.40 -7.32 9.85
CA ARG A 471 8.74 -8.50 9.26
C ARG A 471 7.51 -8.08 8.49
N CYS A 472 7.36 -8.62 7.28
CA CYS A 472 6.16 -8.48 6.47
C CYS A 472 5.25 -9.69 6.72
N VAL A 473 4.04 -9.47 7.23
CA VAL A 473 3.01 -10.48 7.43
C VAL A 473 1.99 -10.36 6.30
N PHE A 474 1.75 -11.46 5.58
CA PHE A 474 0.87 -11.47 4.42
C PHE A 474 0.08 -12.77 4.31
N VAL A 475 -1.04 -12.71 3.59
CA VAL A 475 -1.86 -13.87 3.27
C VAL A 475 -1.40 -14.46 1.94
N GLN A 476 -1.17 -15.77 1.89
CA GLN A 476 -0.77 -16.45 0.65
C GLN A 476 -1.91 -16.46 -0.38
N GLU A 477 -1.58 -16.55 -1.68
CA GLU A 477 -2.54 -16.45 -2.82
C GLU A 477 -3.83 -17.25 -2.65
N ARG A 478 -3.80 -18.43 -2.00
CA ARG A 478 -4.98 -19.28 -1.81
C ARG A 478 -5.84 -18.91 -0.58
N GLY A 479 -5.50 -17.86 0.16
CA GLY A 479 -6.21 -17.39 1.37
C GLY A 479 -5.99 -18.22 2.63
N GLY A 480 -5.79 -19.53 2.52
CA GLY A 480 -5.75 -20.44 3.67
C GLY A 480 -4.48 -20.45 4.53
N THR A 481 -3.58 -19.48 4.35
CA THR A 481 -2.32 -19.41 5.10
C THR A 481 -1.90 -17.95 5.28
N VAL A 482 -1.72 -17.54 6.54
CA VAL A 482 -1.02 -16.31 6.91
C VAL A 482 0.43 -16.66 7.24
N ARG A 483 1.36 -15.90 6.67
CA ARG A 483 2.79 -16.14 6.79
C ARG A 483 3.50 -14.83 7.05
N ASP A 484 4.57 -14.90 7.83
CA ASP A 484 5.51 -13.80 7.91
C ASP A 484 6.75 -14.07 7.03
N MET A 485 7.44 -12.99 6.71
CA MET A 485 8.77 -13.01 6.10
C MET A 485 9.61 -11.89 6.69
N GLY A 486 10.87 -12.19 7.00
CA GLY A 486 11.87 -11.21 7.38
C GLY A 486 13.23 -11.65 6.86
N TYR A 487 14.16 -10.71 6.77
CA TYR A 487 15.51 -11.01 6.31
C TYR A 487 16.21 -11.99 7.28
N SER A 488 16.81 -13.04 6.72
CA SER A 488 17.56 -14.07 7.45
C SER A 488 19.01 -14.08 6.98
N TYR A 489 19.94 -13.81 7.91
CA TYR A 489 21.39 -13.85 7.64
C TYR A 489 21.89 -15.25 7.28
N GLU A 490 21.26 -16.30 7.80
CA GLU A 490 21.69 -17.69 7.55
C GLU A 490 21.43 -18.12 6.11
N SER A 491 20.32 -17.67 5.54
CA SER A 491 19.87 -18.04 4.20
C SER A 491 20.05 -16.93 3.16
N ASP A 492 20.55 -15.76 3.58
CA ASP A 492 20.69 -14.53 2.78
C ASP A 492 19.46 -14.23 1.90
N ASN A 493 18.28 -14.36 2.50
CA ASN A 493 17.00 -14.09 1.84
C ASN A 493 15.91 -13.75 2.86
N TYR A 494 14.78 -13.25 2.36
CA TYR A 494 13.57 -13.10 3.15
C TYR A 494 12.84 -14.44 3.26
N THR A 495 12.66 -14.91 4.48
CA THR A 495 11.94 -16.15 4.79
C THR A 495 11.22 -16.04 6.13
N GLY A 496 10.33 -16.98 6.42
CA GLY A 496 9.57 -16.97 7.66
C GLY A 496 8.66 -18.17 7.83
N GLN A 497 7.71 -18.06 8.74
CA GLN A 497 6.94 -19.18 9.30
C GLN A 497 5.46 -19.10 8.90
N ASP A 498 4.81 -20.27 8.87
CA ASP A 498 3.35 -20.34 8.74
C ASP A 498 2.73 -20.01 10.11
N LEU A 499 2.14 -18.83 10.23
CA LEU A 499 1.50 -18.38 11.47
C LEU A 499 0.17 -19.09 11.72
N THR A 500 -0.40 -19.74 10.70
CA THR A 500 -1.67 -20.47 10.78
C THR A 500 -1.51 -21.96 11.05
N LEU A 501 -0.29 -22.43 11.32
CA LEU A 501 0.01 -23.85 11.46
C LEU A 501 -0.91 -24.56 12.47
N PHE A 502 -1.19 -23.91 13.60
CA PHE A 502 -2.03 -24.47 14.65
C PHE A 502 -3.53 -24.14 14.51
N VAL A 503 -3.92 -23.26 13.58
CA VAL A 503 -5.29 -22.72 13.48
C VAL A 503 -5.91 -22.94 12.07
N LYS A 504 -5.49 -24.01 11.38
CA LYS A 504 -5.94 -24.32 10.01
C LYS A 504 -7.45 -24.39 9.84
N THR A 505 -8.22 -24.80 10.86
CA THR A 505 -9.70 -24.82 10.75
C THR A 505 -10.34 -23.45 10.56
N ARG A 506 -9.70 -22.36 10.98
CA ARG A 506 -10.22 -20.99 10.85
C ARG A 506 -9.87 -20.31 9.54
N VAL A 507 -8.92 -20.86 8.79
CA VAL A 507 -8.44 -20.29 7.52
C VAL A 507 -8.75 -21.19 6.33
N ARG A 508 -8.91 -22.50 6.54
CA ARG A 508 -9.19 -23.45 5.46
C ARG A 508 -10.58 -23.25 4.89
N GLY A 509 -10.65 -23.00 3.58
CA GLY A 509 -11.93 -22.85 2.86
C GLY A 509 -12.48 -21.43 2.84
N TYR A 510 -11.78 -20.48 3.47
CA TYR A 510 -12.15 -19.08 3.53
C TYR A 510 -11.11 -18.21 2.83
N LEU A 511 -11.57 -17.08 2.29
CA LEU A 511 -10.71 -16.05 1.73
C LEU A 511 -10.66 -14.88 2.69
N THR A 512 -9.46 -14.41 2.99
CA THR A 512 -9.27 -13.15 3.72
C THR A 512 -9.47 -11.99 2.75
N ILE A 513 -10.39 -11.10 3.08
CA ILE A 513 -10.79 -9.96 2.24
C ILE A 513 -9.86 -8.78 2.49
N THR A 514 -9.62 -8.46 3.75
CA THR A 514 -8.80 -7.32 4.17
C THR A 514 -8.11 -7.61 5.49
N SER A 515 -7.05 -6.85 5.78
CA SER A 515 -6.42 -6.84 7.09
C SER A 515 -6.18 -5.43 7.62
N ALA A 516 -6.21 -5.30 8.94
CA ALA A 516 -5.86 -4.07 9.63
C ALA A 516 -4.94 -4.38 10.81
N TYR A 517 -3.92 -3.55 11.05
CA TYR A 517 -3.01 -3.70 12.17
C TYR A 517 -3.22 -2.58 13.19
N ALA A 518 -3.55 -2.95 14.43
CA ALA A 518 -3.55 -2.05 15.57
C ALA A 518 -2.31 -2.36 16.40
N GLN A 519 -1.32 -1.46 16.36
CA GLN A 519 -0.07 -1.64 17.07
C GLN A 519 -0.29 -1.51 18.57
N ASP A 520 -0.91 -0.41 18.98
CA ASP A 520 -1.14 -0.10 20.39
C ASP A 520 -2.60 -0.38 20.78
N PRO A 521 -2.85 -1.08 21.91
CA PRO A 521 -1.90 -1.50 22.95
C PRO A 521 -1.40 -2.95 22.85
N ASP A 522 -2.05 -3.80 22.07
CA ASP A 522 -1.85 -5.26 22.13
C ASP A 522 -1.14 -5.87 20.90
N SER A 523 -0.77 -5.07 19.90
CA SER A 523 -0.19 -5.52 18.62
C SER A 523 -1.02 -6.63 17.96
N ILE A 524 -2.21 -6.27 17.47
CA ILE A 524 -3.17 -7.22 16.90
C ILE A 524 -3.37 -6.94 15.41
N ILE A 525 -3.27 -8.01 14.61
CA ILE A 525 -3.70 -8.01 13.22
C ILE A 525 -5.11 -8.61 13.12
N TYR A 526 -6.02 -7.86 12.53
CA TYR A 526 -7.39 -8.29 12.26
C TYR A 526 -7.51 -8.71 10.81
N TYR A 527 -8.13 -9.87 10.56
CA TYR A 527 -8.35 -10.43 9.23
C TYR A 527 -9.83 -10.72 9.02
N ILE A 528 -10.48 -10.00 8.12
CA ILE A 528 -11.89 -10.26 7.78
C ILE A 528 -11.97 -11.37 6.76
N ARG A 529 -12.82 -12.37 7.05
CA ARG A 529 -13.11 -13.47 6.13
C ARG A 529 -14.35 -13.19 5.29
N ASN A 530 -14.41 -13.81 4.12
CA ASN A 530 -15.50 -13.69 3.15
C ASN A 530 -16.88 -14.15 3.68
N ASP A 531 -16.94 -14.90 4.77
CA ASP A 531 -18.19 -15.32 5.43
C ASP A 531 -18.70 -14.33 6.50
N GLY A 532 -17.88 -13.34 6.86
CA GLY A 532 -18.25 -12.25 7.75
C GLY A 532 -17.77 -12.39 9.19
N GLU A 533 -16.78 -13.25 9.46
CA GLU A 533 -16.05 -13.33 10.74
C GLU A 533 -14.72 -12.56 10.69
N ILE A 534 -14.18 -12.18 11.86
CA ILE A 534 -12.81 -11.66 11.98
C ILE A 534 -11.94 -12.71 12.65
N ASN A 535 -10.79 -13.04 12.07
CA ASN A 535 -9.72 -13.73 12.78
C ASN A 535 -8.74 -12.69 13.33
N CYS A 536 -8.38 -12.79 14.60
CA CYS A 536 -7.49 -11.84 15.27
C CYS A 536 -6.19 -12.56 15.65
N LEU A 537 -5.05 -11.97 15.27
CA LEU A 537 -3.72 -12.47 15.60
C LEU A 537 -2.97 -11.44 16.43
N THR A 538 -2.78 -11.76 17.71
CA THR A 538 -1.83 -11.05 18.57
C THR A 538 -0.42 -11.46 18.16
N TYR A 539 0.35 -10.52 17.59
CA TYR A 539 1.62 -10.77 16.94
C TYR A 539 2.74 -10.01 17.64
N ILE A 540 3.56 -10.73 18.42
CA ILE A 540 4.79 -10.21 19.04
C ILE A 540 5.89 -11.25 18.84
N PRO A 541 6.60 -11.20 17.69
CA PRO A 541 7.57 -12.21 17.32
C PRO A 541 8.77 -12.28 18.28
N GLU A 542 9.17 -11.14 18.87
CA GLU A 542 10.29 -11.04 19.83
C GLU A 542 10.05 -11.87 21.10
N GLN A 543 8.79 -12.01 21.49
CA GLN A 543 8.36 -12.80 22.64
C GLN A 543 7.79 -14.17 22.25
N LYS A 544 7.81 -14.51 20.96
CA LYS A 544 7.17 -15.71 20.38
C LYS A 544 5.69 -15.84 20.73
N VAL A 545 4.97 -14.71 20.79
CA VAL A 545 3.52 -14.68 21.02
C VAL A 545 2.80 -14.60 19.68
N TYR A 546 2.02 -15.64 19.39
CA TYR A 546 1.23 -15.80 18.17
C TYR A 546 -0.18 -16.26 18.55
N GLY A 547 -0.92 -15.38 19.22
CA GLY A 547 -2.20 -15.69 19.84
C GLY A 547 -3.36 -15.51 18.88
N TRP A 548 -3.93 -16.61 18.38
CA TRP A 548 -5.13 -16.55 17.55
C TRP A 548 -6.42 -16.50 18.37
N SER A 549 -7.38 -15.73 17.89
CA SER A 549 -8.77 -15.69 18.37
C SER A 549 -9.68 -15.30 17.20
N HIS A 550 -11.00 -15.30 17.42
CA HIS A 550 -11.93 -14.87 16.37
C HIS A 550 -13.13 -14.10 16.93
N PHE A 551 -13.63 -13.14 16.16
CA PHE A 551 -14.80 -12.35 16.51
C PHE A 551 -15.98 -12.71 15.62
N VAL A 552 -17.14 -12.82 16.26
CA VAL A 552 -18.44 -12.99 15.65
C VAL A 552 -19.40 -11.91 16.18
N THR A 553 -20.32 -11.45 15.33
CA THR A 553 -21.34 -10.46 15.69
C THR A 553 -22.69 -10.86 15.09
N ASN A 554 -23.76 -10.20 15.51
CA ASN A 554 -25.05 -10.27 14.83
C ASN A 554 -25.00 -9.44 13.52
N GLY A 555 -24.43 -10.03 12.48
CA GLY A 555 -24.19 -9.37 11.20
C GLY A 555 -23.00 -10.01 10.48
N LYS A 556 -22.49 -9.33 9.46
CA LYS A 556 -21.29 -9.76 8.74
C LYS A 556 -20.28 -8.62 8.66
N TYR A 557 -19.06 -8.87 9.12
CA TYR A 557 -17.95 -7.96 8.89
C TYR A 557 -17.60 -7.95 7.40
N LEU A 558 -17.46 -6.75 6.81
CA LEU A 558 -17.21 -6.56 5.39
C LEU A 558 -15.82 -5.97 5.13
N TYR A 559 -15.39 -5.04 5.98
CA TYR A 559 -14.11 -4.34 5.85
C TYR A 559 -13.64 -3.83 7.21
N CYS A 560 -12.33 -3.67 7.41
CA CYS A 560 -11.76 -3.08 8.61
C CYS A 560 -10.58 -2.17 8.25
N GLU A 561 -10.40 -1.12 9.05
CA GLU A 561 -9.25 -0.22 8.96
C GLU A 561 -8.84 0.19 10.37
N SER A 562 -7.53 0.28 10.61
CA SER A 562 -6.99 0.78 11.88
C SER A 562 -6.74 2.27 11.74
N VAL A 563 -7.10 3.05 12.77
CA VAL A 563 -6.96 4.52 12.73
C VAL A 563 -6.35 4.97 14.05
N SER A 564 -5.20 5.65 13.97
CA SER A 564 -4.53 6.19 15.15
C SER A 564 -5.31 7.38 15.72
N GLU A 565 -5.70 7.26 16.99
CA GLU A 565 -6.57 8.21 17.68
C GLU A 565 -6.06 8.48 19.09
N GLY A 566 -5.19 9.49 19.23
CA GLY A 566 -4.45 9.73 20.46
C GLY A 566 -3.39 8.64 20.68
N GLU A 567 -3.27 8.14 21.90
CA GLU A 567 -2.23 7.17 22.28
C GLU A 567 -2.61 5.70 21.96
N GLN A 568 -3.54 5.46 21.04
CA GLN A 568 -4.05 4.13 20.72
C GLN A 568 -4.53 4.03 19.28
N ASP A 569 -4.61 2.81 18.77
CA ASP A 569 -5.17 2.51 17.45
C ASP A 569 -6.59 1.95 17.58
N SER A 570 -7.57 2.69 17.09
CA SER A 570 -8.96 2.23 17.06
C SER A 570 -9.25 1.46 15.79
N LEU A 571 -9.93 0.32 15.93
CA LEU A 571 -10.37 -0.46 14.78
C LEU A 571 -11.74 0.04 14.30
N TYR A 572 -11.81 0.54 13.07
CA TYR A 572 -13.05 0.81 12.38
C TYR A 572 -13.46 -0.40 11.56
N THR A 573 -14.74 -0.77 11.64
CA THR A 573 -15.30 -1.92 10.93
C THR A 573 -16.54 -1.52 10.15
N LEU A 574 -16.66 -2.03 8.94
CA LEU A 574 -17.87 -1.97 8.13
C LEU A 574 -18.66 -3.26 8.35
N ILE A 575 -19.89 -3.18 8.85
CA ILE A 575 -20.71 -4.34 9.21
C ILE A 575 -22.04 -4.30 8.47
N GLU A 576 -22.38 -5.36 7.74
CA GLU A 576 -23.74 -5.58 7.23
C GLU A 576 -24.63 -6.09 8.37
N ARG A 577 -25.67 -5.34 8.69
CA ARG A 577 -26.70 -5.73 9.67
C ARG A 577 -28.09 -5.70 9.06
N THR A 578 -29.00 -6.49 9.63
CA THR A 578 -30.43 -6.40 9.31
C THR A 578 -31.12 -5.59 10.39
N LEU A 579 -31.34 -4.31 10.14
CA LEU A 579 -31.98 -3.36 11.06
C LEU A 579 -33.28 -2.87 10.41
N GLN A 580 -34.36 -2.75 11.19
CA GLN A 580 -35.70 -2.38 10.68
C GLN A 580 -36.16 -3.22 9.46
N GLY A 581 -35.79 -4.50 9.41
CA GLY A 581 -36.09 -5.40 8.29
C GLY A 581 -35.33 -5.12 6.99
N LYS A 582 -34.35 -4.20 6.99
CA LYS A 582 -33.52 -3.86 5.82
C LYS A 582 -32.05 -4.20 6.09
N LYS A 583 -31.34 -4.62 5.05
CA LYS A 583 -29.88 -4.72 5.09
C LYS A 583 -29.26 -3.33 5.02
N VAL A 584 -28.51 -2.97 6.04
CA VAL A 584 -27.78 -1.71 6.15
C VAL A 584 -26.32 -1.99 6.43
N LYS A 585 -25.44 -1.09 6.01
CA LYS A 585 -24.01 -1.16 6.31
C LYS A 585 -23.65 -0.08 7.33
N CYS A 586 -23.32 -0.52 8.53
CA CYS A 586 -22.93 0.33 9.65
C CYS A 586 -21.41 0.47 9.68
N ILE A 587 -20.94 1.67 10.01
CA ILE A 587 -19.57 1.91 10.42
C ILE A 587 -19.55 1.84 11.94
N GLU A 588 -18.69 1.00 12.49
CA GLU A 588 -18.55 0.80 13.93
C GLU A 588 -17.09 0.91 14.36
N ARG A 589 -16.87 1.65 15.45
CA ARG A 589 -15.56 1.94 16.02
C ARG A 589 -15.33 1.10 17.27
N MET A 590 -14.27 0.31 17.29
CA MET A 590 -13.86 -0.54 18.39
C MET A 590 -12.62 0.06 19.06
N VAL A 591 -12.81 0.62 20.24
CA VAL A 591 -11.72 1.22 21.03
C VAL A 591 -10.99 0.13 21.81
N PRO A 592 -9.65 0.08 21.78
CA PRO A 592 -8.91 -0.88 22.57
C PRO A 592 -9.17 -0.76 24.07
N LEU A 593 -8.92 -1.87 24.77
CA LEU A 593 -9.15 -2.01 26.20
C LEU A 593 -8.01 -1.37 27.01
N TYR A 594 -7.92 -0.03 26.99
CA TYR A 594 -6.88 0.76 27.67
C TYR A 594 -7.43 1.56 28.87
N SER A 595 -8.64 2.10 28.78
CA SER A 595 -9.18 3.05 29.77
C SER A 595 -10.23 2.44 30.70
N ASP A 596 -10.26 2.92 31.94
CA ASP A 596 -11.26 2.57 32.95
C ASP A 596 -12.68 3.09 32.61
N ASP A 597 -12.82 3.89 31.54
CA ASP A 597 -14.09 4.47 31.09
C ASP A 597 -14.88 3.57 30.10
N VAL A 598 -14.19 2.68 29.38
CA VAL A 598 -14.81 1.76 28.40
C VAL A 598 -15.30 0.50 29.12
N ASN A 599 -16.28 0.67 30.00
CA ASN A 599 -16.86 -0.41 30.81
C ASN A 599 -18.00 -1.18 30.14
N VAL A 600 -18.21 -1.02 28.82
CA VAL A 600 -19.34 -1.66 28.14
C VAL A 600 -18.91 -2.45 26.91
N PHE A 601 -19.24 -3.73 26.97
CA PHE A 601 -18.83 -4.78 26.05
C PHE A 601 -20.07 -5.23 25.27
N LEU A 602 -20.59 -4.31 24.46
CA LEU A 602 -21.76 -4.46 23.58
C LEU A 602 -21.39 -4.18 22.12
N ASP A 603 -22.14 -4.74 21.18
CA ASP A 603 -22.00 -4.44 19.76
C ASP A 603 -22.99 -3.37 19.32
N CYS A 604 -22.65 -2.61 18.28
CA CYS A 604 -23.50 -1.56 17.70
C CYS A 604 -24.05 -0.62 18.79
N TYR A 605 -23.22 -0.29 19.79
CA TYR A 605 -23.69 0.45 20.95
C TYR A 605 -23.65 1.95 20.73
N VAL A 606 -24.53 2.66 21.42
CA VAL A 606 -24.54 4.11 21.53
C VAL A 606 -24.40 4.53 22.99
N GLU A 607 -23.77 5.67 23.22
CA GLU A 607 -23.54 6.24 24.55
C GLU A 607 -24.20 7.62 24.65
N PHE A 608 -24.96 7.82 25.72
CA PHE A 608 -25.59 9.09 26.06
C PHE A 608 -25.08 9.54 27.43
N LYS A 609 -24.42 10.70 27.46
CA LYS A 609 -23.97 11.35 28.69
C LYS A 609 -24.72 12.67 28.87
N SER A 610 -25.26 12.89 30.06
CA SER A 610 -25.97 14.12 30.43
C SER A 610 -25.72 14.44 31.90
N SER A 611 -25.73 15.73 32.26
CA SER A 611 -25.70 16.16 33.66
C SER A 611 -27.03 15.91 34.39
N ASN A 612 -28.13 15.84 33.63
CA ASN A 612 -29.48 15.56 34.15
C ASN A 612 -29.86 14.11 33.87
N ALA A 613 -30.66 13.52 34.76
CA ALA A 613 -31.19 12.18 34.57
C ALA A 613 -32.07 12.11 33.32
N ILE A 614 -31.85 11.08 32.50
CA ILE A 614 -32.57 10.81 31.26
C ILE A 614 -33.57 9.68 31.53
N ASP A 615 -34.82 9.88 31.14
CA ASP A 615 -35.90 8.89 31.30
C ASP A 615 -36.23 8.16 30.00
N SER A 616 -35.85 8.72 28.85
CA SER A 616 -36.10 8.13 27.53
C SER A 616 -35.02 8.47 26.53
N ILE A 617 -34.72 7.54 25.62
CA ILE A 617 -33.68 7.71 24.60
C ILE A 617 -34.22 7.34 23.23
N ASN A 618 -33.87 8.13 22.23
CA ASN A 618 -34.17 7.84 20.83
C ASN A 618 -33.01 7.08 20.16
N ILE A 619 -33.25 5.82 19.77
CA ILE A 619 -32.29 4.90 19.13
C ILE A 619 -32.94 4.19 17.93
N PRO A 620 -33.30 4.94 16.86
CA PRO A 620 -34.08 4.40 15.76
C PRO A 620 -33.35 3.29 15.00
N HIS A 621 -32.02 3.33 14.93
CA HIS A 621 -31.23 2.31 14.25
C HIS A 621 -31.39 0.90 14.85
N LEU A 622 -31.77 0.77 16.14
CA LEU A 622 -31.98 -0.52 16.81
C LEU A 622 -33.46 -0.88 16.97
N SER A 623 -34.41 -0.17 16.35
CA SER A 623 -35.85 -0.49 16.42
C SER A 623 -36.13 -1.97 16.10
N GLY A 624 -36.90 -2.62 16.97
CA GLY A 624 -37.24 -4.04 16.89
C GLY A 624 -36.14 -5.01 17.33
N GLN A 625 -34.95 -4.54 17.71
CA GLN A 625 -33.87 -5.39 18.22
C GLN A 625 -33.98 -5.59 19.73
N SER A 626 -33.55 -6.77 20.20
CA SER A 626 -33.32 -7.04 21.62
C SER A 626 -31.96 -6.46 22.02
N VAL A 627 -31.94 -5.54 22.98
CA VAL A 627 -30.75 -4.81 23.41
C VAL A 627 -30.48 -5.00 24.89
N GLN A 628 -29.20 -4.88 25.26
CA GLN A 628 -28.77 -4.76 26.64
C GLN A 628 -28.56 -3.29 26.98
N VAL A 629 -28.94 -2.90 28.19
CA VAL A 629 -28.89 -1.52 28.67
C VAL A 629 -28.04 -1.46 29.93
N VAL A 630 -27.08 -0.54 29.95
CA VAL A 630 -26.25 -0.23 31.12
C VAL A 630 -26.49 1.22 31.50
N ILE A 631 -26.92 1.46 32.74
CA ILE A 631 -27.21 2.79 33.28
C ILE A 631 -26.32 3.01 34.50
N ASP A 632 -25.50 4.08 34.47
CA ASP A 632 -24.57 4.47 35.53
C ASP A 632 -23.74 3.27 36.07
N GLY A 633 -23.27 2.43 35.15
CA GLY A 633 -22.44 1.25 35.44
C GLY A 633 -23.20 -0.01 35.87
N LYS A 634 -24.54 0.02 35.91
CA LYS A 634 -25.38 -1.13 36.30
C LYS A 634 -26.19 -1.65 35.11
N GLN A 635 -26.13 -2.97 34.91
CA GLN A 635 -26.92 -3.65 33.89
C GLN A 635 -28.40 -3.61 34.28
N GLN A 636 -29.24 -3.30 33.30
CA GLN A 636 -30.68 -3.40 33.38
C GLN A 636 -31.15 -4.68 32.67
N PRO A 637 -32.40 -5.12 32.90
CA PRO A 637 -32.98 -6.22 32.14
C PRO A 637 -32.96 -5.94 30.63
N ASP A 638 -32.73 -6.99 29.85
CA ASP A 638 -32.79 -6.94 28.39
C ASP A 638 -34.17 -6.42 27.93
N VAL A 639 -34.17 -5.54 26.94
CA VAL A 639 -35.39 -4.87 26.44
C VAL A 639 -35.42 -4.88 24.93
N VAL A 640 -36.62 -4.95 24.36
CA VAL A 640 -36.82 -4.81 22.92
C VAL A 640 -37.08 -3.33 22.61
N VAL A 641 -36.30 -2.75 21.70
CA VAL A 641 -36.49 -1.37 21.29
C VAL A 641 -37.82 -1.25 20.52
N PRO A 642 -38.72 -0.33 20.91
CA PRO A 642 -39.97 -0.11 20.19
C PRO A 642 -39.76 0.28 18.72
N ASP A 643 -40.77 0.08 17.89
CA ASP A 643 -40.68 0.35 16.44
C ASP A 643 -40.41 1.84 16.12
N ASP A 644 -40.89 2.75 16.95
CA ASP A 644 -40.66 4.20 16.83
C ASP A 644 -39.23 4.63 17.26
N GLY A 645 -38.45 3.71 17.82
CA GLY A 645 -37.08 3.95 18.29
C GLY A 645 -36.98 4.67 19.64
N LEU A 646 -38.09 5.07 20.27
CA LEU A 646 -38.08 5.77 21.54
C LEU A 646 -38.17 4.78 22.70
N LEU A 647 -37.02 4.47 23.31
CA LEU A 647 -36.95 3.58 24.47
C LEU A 647 -37.19 4.36 25.76
N GLN A 648 -38.23 3.99 26.52
CA GLN A 648 -38.44 4.44 27.90
C GLN A 648 -37.58 3.61 28.86
N LEU A 649 -36.86 4.29 29.75
CA LEU A 649 -35.96 3.65 30.71
C LEU A 649 -36.71 3.36 32.02
N ASN A 650 -36.51 2.15 32.56
CA ASN A 650 -37.11 1.77 33.84
C ASN A 650 -36.51 2.54 35.03
N VAL A 651 -35.28 3.03 34.86
CA VAL A 651 -34.53 3.80 35.85
C VAL A 651 -33.88 4.97 35.13
N SER A 652 -34.09 6.17 35.64
CA SER A 652 -33.45 7.39 35.14
C SER A 652 -31.95 7.39 35.45
N GLY A 653 -31.10 7.82 34.53
CA GLY A 653 -29.65 7.87 34.77
C GLY A 653 -28.91 8.91 33.93
N SER A 654 -27.61 9.06 34.22
CA SER A 654 -26.77 10.12 33.64
C SER A 654 -25.82 9.64 32.53
N ASN A 655 -25.38 8.39 32.63
CA ASN A 655 -24.52 7.72 31.65
C ASN A 655 -25.19 6.42 31.20
N ILE A 656 -25.72 6.41 29.99
CA ILE A 656 -26.52 5.31 29.47
C ILE A 656 -25.87 4.77 28.21
N LYS A 657 -25.63 3.45 28.20
CA LYS A 657 -25.05 2.72 27.08
C LYS A 657 -26.00 1.59 26.68
N ILE A 658 -26.36 1.55 25.40
CA ILE A 658 -27.34 0.62 24.87
C ILE A 658 -26.78 0.00 23.60
N GLY A 659 -26.87 -1.31 23.44
CA GLY A 659 -26.36 -2.00 22.27
C GLY A 659 -26.79 -3.47 22.20
N LEU A 660 -26.34 -4.14 21.15
CA LEU A 660 -26.59 -5.55 20.91
C LEU A 660 -25.71 -6.41 21.82
N PRO A 661 -26.27 -7.45 22.46
CA PRO A 661 -25.47 -8.37 23.24
C PRO A 661 -24.60 -9.25 22.34
N PHE A 662 -23.41 -9.59 22.82
CA PHE A 662 -22.61 -10.68 22.25
C PHE A 662 -22.06 -11.58 23.35
N THR A 663 -21.75 -12.81 22.97
CA THR A 663 -21.24 -13.83 23.89
C THR A 663 -19.79 -14.14 23.59
N SER A 664 -18.98 -14.22 24.63
CA SER A 664 -17.62 -14.75 24.57
C SER A 664 -17.57 -16.18 25.06
N LYS A 665 -16.82 -17.01 24.35
CA LYS A 665 -16.62 -18.42 24.69
C LYS A 665 -15.14 -18.74 24.72
N ILE A 666 -14.71 -19.33 25.82
CA ILE A 666 -13.35 -19.82 26.02
C ILE A 666 -13.46 -21.30 26.34
N ARG A 667 -12.81 -22.16 25.53
CA ARG A 667 -12.63 -23.57 25.87
C ARG A 667 -11.17 -23.86 26.10
N ILE A 668 -10.86 -24.36 27.27
CA ILE A 668 -9.50 -24.64 27.74
C ILE A 668 -9.25 -26.14 27.54
N PRO A 669 -8.11 -26.55 26.97
CA PRO A 669 -7.85 -27.95 26.64
C PRO A 669 -7.76 -28.83 27.89
N SER A 670 -7.89 -30.14 27.69
CA SER A 670 -7.79 -31.14 28.74
C SER A 670 -6.46 -31.04 29.49
N VAL A 671 -6.49 -31.33 30.78
CA VAL A 671 -5.29 -31.38 31.61
C VAL A 671 -4.43 -32.56 31.18
N GLU A 672 -3.13 -32.31 31.02
CA GLU A 672 -2.14 -33.34 30.76
C GLU A 672 -0.89 -33.09 31.61
N MET A 673 -0.29 -34.16 32.13
CA MET A 673 0.94 -34.11 32.90
C MET A 673 1.66 -35.45 32.84
N GLN A 674 2.99 -35.42 32.89
CA GLN A 674 3.77 -36.65 33.04
C GLN A 674 3.68 -37.17 34.47
N MET A 675 3.36 -38.45 34.61
CA MET A 675 3.35 -39.20 35.85
C MET A 675 4.49 -40.23 35.85
N GLN A 676 4.84 -40.74 37.03
CA GLN A 676 5.85 -41.81 37.13
C GLN A 676 5.45 -43.07 36.35
N ASP A 677 4.16 -43.29 36.14
CA ASP A 677 3.57 -44.44 35.45
C ASP A 677 3.01 -44.09 34.05
N GLY A 678 3.46 -42.99 33.45
CA GLY A 678 3.13 -42.61 32.06
C GLY A 678 2.36 -41.29 31.94
N THR A 679 1.42 -41.22 30.99
CA THR A 679 0.61 -40.02 30.69
C THR A 679 -0.80 -40.10 31.28
N LEU A 680 -1.46 -38.95 31.37
CA LEU A 680 -2.88 -38.84 31.75
C LEU A 680 -3.83 -39.24 30.62
N GLN A 681 -3.37 -39.21 29.37
CA GLN A 681 -4.20 -39.52 28.22
C GLN A 681 -4.83 -40.92 28.33
N GLY A 682 -6.16 -40.98 28.13
CA GLY A 682 -6.94 -42.22 28.26
C GLY A 682 -7.25 -42.64 29.70
N ARG A 683 -6.67 -41.98 30.70
CA ARG A 683 -7.08 -42.15 32.10
C ARG A 683 -8.32 -41.35 32.40
N VAL A 684 -9.09 -41.86 33.32
CA VAL A 684 -10.28 -41.18 33.81
C VAL A 684 -9.87 -40.25 34.95
N ALA A 685 -10.23 -38.97 34.84
CA ALA A 685 -10.00 -37.98 35.88
C ALA A 685 -11.29 -37.25 36.25
N THR A 686 -11.34 -36.78 37.49
CA THR A 686 -12.42 -35.95 38.02
C THR A 686 -11.88 -34.56 38.28
N VAL A 687 -12.46 -33.55 37.62
CA VAL A 687 -12.24 -32.14 37.95
C VAL A 687 -13.46 -31.66 38.74
N SER A 688 -13.29 -31.40 40.04
CA SER A 688 -14.38 -30.99 40.91
C SER A 688 -14.46 -29.47 41.07
N ARG A 689 -13.31 -28.80 40.99
CA ARG A 689 -13.16 -27.37 41.24
C ARG A 689 -12.13 -26.77 40.30
N VAL A 690 -12.33 -25.49 40.01
CA VAL A 690 -11.36 -24.65 39.32
C VAL A 690 -11.13 -23.39 40.14
N VAL A 691 -9.92 -22.84 40.08
CA VAL A 691 -9.59 -21.53 40.62
C VAL A 691 -9.27 -20.64 39.42
N LEU A 692 -10.09 -19.62 39.21
CA LEU A 692 -9.93 -18.64 38.15
C LEU A 692 -9.21 -17.43 38.73
N ARG A 693 -8.05 -17.05 38.17
CA ARG A 693 -7.42 -15.77 38.48
C ARG A 693 -7.91 -14.75 37.47
N VAL A 694 -8.67 -13.77 37.94
CA VAL A 694 -9.28 -12.74 37.08
C VAL A 694 -8.81 -11.35 37.48
N TYR A 695 -8.83 -10.42 36.53
CA TYR A 695 -8.46 -9.02 36.73
C TYR A 695 -9.58 -8.11 36.27
N LYS A 696 -9.99 -7.14 37.10
CA LYS A 696 -11.08 -6.18 36.80
C LYS A 696 -12.26 -6.82 36.05
N SER A 697 -12.77 -7.93 36.57
CA SER A 697 -13.78 -8.76 35.88
C SER A 697 -15.10 -8.81 36.62
N PHE A 698 -16.18 -9.07 35.90
CA PHE A 698 -17.51 -9.28 36.45
C PHE A 698 -18.19 -10.50 35.81
N GLY A 699 -19.11 -11.14 36.53
CA GLY A 699 -19.99 -12.18 35.98
C GLY A 699 -19.31 -13.38 35.31
N GLY A 700 -20.04 -13.96 34.35
CA GLY A 700 -19.64 -15.15 33.59
C GLY A 700 -20.14 -16.48 34.17
N LYS A 701 -19.99 -17.54 33.37
CA LYS A 701 -20.36 -18.92 33.71
C LYS A 701 -19.19 -19.85 33.43
N VAL A 702 -19.04 -20.90 34.24
CA VAL A 702 -18.01 -21.94 34.06
C VAL A 702 -18.64 -23.33 34.12
N GLY A 703 -18.17 -24.22 33.26
CA GLY A 703 -18.69 -25.58 33.17
C GLY A 703 -17.76 -26.52 32.43
N ARG A 704 -18.17 -27.78 32.30
CA ARG A 704 -17.46 -28.78 31.50
C ARG A 704 -17.82 -28.68 30.01
N THR A 705 -19.02 -28.18 29.71
CA THR A 705 -19.51 -27.91 28.36
C THR A 705 -20.25 -26.57 28.35
N PHE A 706 -20.43 -25.94 27.18
CA PHE A 706 -21.20 -24.70 27.07
C PHE A 706 -22.71 -24.85 27.33
N GLY A 707 -23.23 -26.08 27.32
CA GLY A 707 -24.65 -26.37 27.57
C GLY A 707 -25.00 -26.56 29.06
N ARG A 708 -24.00 -26.77 29.92
CA ARG A 708 -24.21 -26.99 31.36
C ARG A 708 -23.10 -26.33 32.17
N MET A 709 -23.44 -25.16 32.73
CA MET A 709 -22.51 -24.25 33.39
C MET A 709 -23.15 -23.68 34.66
N ASP A 710 -22.31 -23.39 35.66
CA ASP A 710 -22.72 -22.65 36.87
C ASP A 710 -22.17 -21.21 36.80
N ASP A 711 -22.83 -20.28 37.47
CA ASP A 711 -22.45 -18.87 37.49
C ASP A 711 -21.15 -18.66 38.29
N ILE A 712 -20.28 -17.77 37.78
CA ILE A 712 -19.10 -17.29 38.49
C ILE A 712 -19.56 -16.16 39.40
N THR A 713 -19.88 -16.48 40.65
CA THR A 713 -20.34 -15.47 41.62
C THR A 713 -19.18 -14.58 42.07
N LEU A 714 -19.13 -13.35 41.57
CA LEU A 714 -18.20 -12.30 41.99
C LEU A 714 -18.90 -11.29 42.91
N PRO A 715 -18.14 -10.50 43.72
CA PRO A 715 -18.73 -9.43 44.52
C PRO A 715 -19.63 -8.50 43.68
N PRO A 716 -20.82 -8.15 44.18
CA PRO A 716 -21.74 -7.28 43.43
C PRO A 716 -21.22 -5.85 43.37
N ASN A 717 -21.58 -5.13 42.31
CA ASN A 717 -21.33 -3.68 42.10
C ASN A 717 -19.86 -3.24 42.03
N GLU A 718 -18.89 -4.15 41.99
CA GLU A 718 -17.47 -3.82 41.85
C GLU A 718 -16.77 -4.82 40.91
N LEU A 719 -15.77 -4.34 40.17
CA LEU A 719 -14.93 -5.20 39.34
C LEU A 719 -13.98 -6.01 40.23
N PHE A 720 -14.02 -7.33 40.12
CA PHE A 720 -13.22 -8.22 40.96
C PHE A 720 -11.82 -8.47 40.37
N THR A 721 -10.82 -8.44 41.24
CA THR A 721 -9.45 -8.86 40.93
C THR A 721 -8.97 -9.85 41.99
N GLY A 722 -8.48 -11.00 41.56
CA GLY A 722 -7.95 -12.03 42.45
C GLY A 722 -8.36 -13.44 42.05
N ASP A 723 -8.18 -14.36 43.01
CA ASP A 723 -8.46 -15.78 42.82
C ASP A 723 -9.89 -16.11 43.23
N LYS A 724 -10.67 -16.64 42.29
CA LYS A 724 -12.04 -17.11 42.51
C LYS A 724 -12.11 -18.63 42.41
N PRO A 725 -12.26 -19.37 43.52
CA PRO A 725 -12.59 -20.79 43.47
C PRO A 725 -14.06 -20.96 43.03
N VAL A 726 -14.29 -21.84 42.06
CA VAL A 726 -15.61 -22.21 41.55
C VAL A 726 -15.75 -23.72 41.56
N ILE A 727 -16.90 -24.19 42.06
CA ILE A 727 -17.28 -25.60 42.02
C ILE A 727 -17.92 -25.85 40.66
N LEU A 728 -17.48 -26.90 39.96
CA LEU A 728 -18.07 -27.24 38.67
C LEU A 728 -19.43 -27.93 38.85
N PRO A 729 -20.37 -27.74 37.90
CA PRO A 729 -21.67 -28.38 37.95
C PRO A 729 -21.54 -29.91 38.00
N LYS A 730 -22.30 -30.54 38.91
CA LYS A 730 -22.34 -32.01 39.04
C LYS A 730 -22.90 -32.65 37.77
N MET A 731 -22.23 -33.66 37.23
CA MET A 731 -22.69 -34.48 36.12
C MET A 731 -23.10 -35.87 36.61
N GLY A 732 -23.91 -36.60 35.84
CA GLY A 732 -24.28 -37.99 36.16
C GLY A 732 -23.06 -38.91 36.26
N THR A 733 -22.04 -38.64 35.45
CA THR A 733 -20.68 -39.18 35.56
C THR A 733 -19.71 -38.03 35.83
N ASN A 734 -19.09 -38.00 37.02
CA ASN A 734 -18.16 -36.94 37.39
C ASN A 734 -16.72 -37.20 36.94
N TYR A 735 -16.46 -38.39 36.40
CA TYR A 735 -15.16 -38.86 35.94
C TYR A 735 -15.19 -38.98 34.41
N SER A 736 -14.16 -38.47 33.73
CA SER A 736 -14.10 -38.38 32.25
C SER A 736 -12.65 -38.40 31.78
N THR A 737 -12.43 -38.82 30.53
CA THR A 737 -11.15 -38.64 29.83
C THR A 737 -11.01 -37.22 29.29
N ASP A 738 -12.12 -36.53 29.01
CA ASP A 738 -12.15 -35.09 28.69
C ASP A 738 -12.24 -34.28 29.99
N THR A 739 -11.18 -33.51 30.26
CA THR A 739 -11.06 -32.60 31.40
C THR A 739 -11.00 -31.13 30.97
N SER A 740 -11.46 -30.83 29.75
CA SER A 740 -11.59 -29.47 29.24
C SER A 740 -12.58 -28.66 30.08
N ILE A 741 -12.34 -27.35 30.13
CA ILE A 741 -13.17 -26.39 30.88
C ILE A 741 -13.69 -25.35 29.90
N CYS A 742 -14.98 -25.06 29.99
CA CYS A 742 -15.67 -24.05 29.21
C CYS A 742 -15.99 -22.85 30.11
N ILE A 743 -15.72 -21.65 29.62
CA ILE A 743 -16.10 -20.38 30.24
C ILE A 743 -16.92 -19.59 29.22
N LYS A 744 -18.06 -19.06 29.64
CA LYS A 744 -18.99 -18.30 28.80
C LYS A 744 -19.32 -16.99 29.48
N HIS A 745 -19.29 -15.89 28.73
CA HIS A 745 -19.61 -14.58 29.27
C HIS A 745 -20.51 -13.81 28.29
N SER A 746 -21.72 -13.47 28.72
CA SER A 746 -22.73 -12.76 27.92
C SER A 746 -23.15 -11.41 28.51
N ASP A 747 -22.64 -11.07 29.70
CA ASP A 747 -22.96 -9.81 30.37
C ASP A 747 -22.18 -8.66 29.71
N PRO A 748 -22.67 -7.40 29.77
CA PRO A 748 -22.06 -6.25 29.09
C PRO A 748 -20.77 -5.74 29.77
N PHE A 749 -20.17 -6.53 30.67
CA PHE A 749 -19.05 -6.14 31.52
C PHE A 749 -17.73 -6.80 31.10
N PRO A 750 -16.58 -6.28 31.58
CA PRO A 750 -15.29 -6.87 31.32
C PRO A 750 -15.14 -8.27 31.94
N PHE A 751 -14.44 -9.14 31.23
CA PHE A 751 -13.97 -10.42 31.74
C PHE A 751 -12.54 -10.64 31.26
N ASN A 752 -11.58 -10.77 32.16
CA ASN A 752 -10.16 -10.91 31.87
C ASN A 752 -9.56 -12.02 32.75
N LEU A 753 -9.31 -13.17 32.12
CA LEU A 753 -8.78 -14.36 32.75
C LEU A 753 -7.25 -14.37 32.60
N LEU A 754 -6.55 -14.27 33.72
CA LEU A 754 -5.09 -14.32 33.77
C LEU A 754 -4.57 -15.76 33.82
N SER A 755 -5.22 -16.63 34.59
CA SER A 755 -4.85 -18.04 34.70
C SER A 755 -6.01 -18.89 35.22
N ILE A 756 -5.90 -20.20 35.01
CA ILE A 756 -6.82 -21.19 35.58
C ILE A 756 -6.04 -22.31 36.27
N THR A 757 -6.44 -22.68 37.47
CA THR A 757 -5.93 -23.87 38.18
C THR A 757 -7.06 -24.88 38.32
N ARG A 758 -6.84 -26.08 37.79
CA ARG A 758 -7.79 -27.20 37.87
C ARG A 758 -7.39 -28.12 39.02
N ILE A 759 -8.35 -28.45 39.87
CA ILE A 759 -8.17 -29.39 40.98
C ILE A 759 -8.63 -30.77 40.50
N VAL A 760 -7.67 -31.65 40.27
CA VAL A 760 -7.87 -32.93 39.57
C VAL A 760 -7.64 -34.11 40.52
N GLU A 761 -8.58 -35.03 40.54
CA GLU A 761 -8.45 -36.33 41.17
C GLU A 761 -8.40 -37.42 40.09
N ILE A 762 -7.37 -38.24 40.11
CA ILE A 762 -7.13 -39.24 39.07
C ILE A 762 -7.72 -40.57 39.52
N GLY A 763 -8.62 -41.11 38.70
CA GLY A 763 -9.17 -42.44 38.88
C GLY A 763 -8.24 -43.51 38.30
N GLY A 764 -8.25 -44.70 38.89
CA GLY A 764 -7.48 -45.84 38.38
C GLY A 764 -8.13 -46.45 37.14
N GLY A 765 -7.58 -46.14 35.95
CA GLY A 765 -7.84 -46.81 34.67
C GLY A 765 -9.29 -46.81 34.17
N LEU A 766 -9.49 -47.21 32.91
CA LEU A 766 -10.81 -47.62 32.43
C LEU A 766 -11.20 -48.89 33.19
N ARG A 767 -11.94 -48.75 34.29
CA ARG A 767 -12.58 -49.90 34.93
C ARG A 767 -13.60 -50.44 33.95
N ASP A 768 -13.30 -51.63 33.45
CA ASP A 768 -14.16 -52.45 32.63
C ASP A 768 -14.31 -51.94 31.18
N VAL A 769 -13.48 -52.51 30.29
CA VAL A 769 -13.88 -52.74 28.90
C VAL A 769 -14.27 -54.21 28.76
N PRO A 770 -15.49 -54.64 29.13
CA PRO A 770 -16.07 -55.85 28.56
C PRO A 770 -16.79 -55.44 27.26
N GLY A 771 -16.19 -55.74 26.12
CA GLY A 771 -16.74 -55.46 24.79
C GLY A 771 -16.43 -54.03 24.31
N LEU A 772 -15.31 -53.76 23.64
CA LEU A 772 -15.19 -53.98 22.19
C LEU A 772 -15.73 -55.31 21.67
#